data_AF-A0A7X8VPV1-F1
#
_entry.id   AF-A0A7X8VPV1-F1
#
_cell.length_a   1.000
_cell.length_b   1.000
_cell.length_c   1.000
_cell.angle_alpha   90.00
_cell.angle_beta   90.00
_cell.angle_gamma   90.00
#
_symmetry.space_group_name_H-M   'P 1'
#
loop_
_entity.id
_entity.type
_entity.pdbx_description
1 polymer ?
#
loop_
_entity_poly.entity_id
_entity_poly.type
_entity_poly.pdbx_seq_one_letter_code
_entity_poly.pdbx_strand_id
1 'polypeptide(L)'
;MFFQRYFHISAALLPGLCALGFLLLSAGCSSPSLPPGLHKDNGGYSASFAEELSAETKYAYLSWQIELRRNSGKDKNLLEYLALLQDQALSASKLQLAENITAMGGDFTRLDAKGSLRFNPVVFAETENWQEIFSFLEKLRSALKTPPRILPEDAETDLLFGPGQESVQAEFSAWLAKRSLELPDSPILPRQELLQELDRIQDTVSLKRRLLDSCAEANALLKSGNGLKALNLLDETSRLLSDHSSLSLIGDTKTLAALERERRELPGRILEQALAAAEQSMSAELEANSSLEQPRTQNTLESLEREFSAKLQLWQEDQRLKASLNEYKERLQSLLDKAAKWRAGFWQEELARLAEQNEFWQAALRYQEVRALLSNADSAELGLYFKLRSDNAELYAEQIQNEVKTKFISVLPAAFKHYFAAIDYASNIANTHGISLTLCKMLQSLSELAGGDHALPEECRLALPKMRTYAEQSKRNLVKDNLQRALHINEMSSGSPGLGMTYARDLENVLRGLTQNEGLLPWLKVAENNQPQSSRDYVIYGGIIADYNAGELVERSSMRSVIRHDEIQKISNPDYNAEAGANAPLRQSAKYLYRQNELEQVITVKEIERLAHLRIFFNLKGPGVTELLELNEFYSRKFAIEQSHLFEDVHRKRSIEAYDRMELTVPEAPPSLLNDRVWSSGEMLDFARKDSLYSFAVKLLYQLQYFPLFLAQRAEKFAQEGEWQEAAEYWGRCYAVCEELNTPADIADVFKFSQSPSAACYENDMRKLIERQEQLKELKRSAAEKAFAQTCAYLRQKKS
;
A
#
# COMPACT_ATOMS: atom_id res chain seq x y z
N MET A 1 -1.52 120.32 107.03
CA MET A 1 -1.16 120.57 108.45
C MET A 1 -1.59 119.35 109.28
N PHE A 2 -0.81 119.00 110.33
CA PHE A 2 -1.16 118.21 111.52
C PHE A 2 -2.12 116.97 111.48
N PHE A 3 -1.52 115.77 111.52
CA PHE A 3 -1.65 114.66 112.51
C PHE A 3 -2.98 114.12 113.15
N GLN A 4 -3.05 112.76 113.18
CA GLN A 4 -3.43 111.83 114.29
C GLN A 4 -4.86 111.24 114.53
N ARG A 5 -4.87 109.89 114.71
CA ARG A 5 -5.63 108.98 115.65
C ARG A 5 -7.08 108.45 115.39
N TYR A 6 -7.14 107.11 115.16
CA TYR A 6 -7.94 106.03 115.83
C TYR A 6 -9.47 105.75 115.59
N PHE A 7 -9.74 104.49 115.12
CA PHE A 7 -10.83 103.54 115.54
C PHE A 7 -12.32 103.80 115.10
N HIS A 8 -13.27 102.84 115.00
CA HIS A 8 -13.33 101.35 115.05
C HIS A 8 -14.68 100.79 114.46
N ILE A 9 -14.86 99.45 114.29
CA ILE A 9 -16.17 98.70 114.17
C ILE A 9 -17.02 98.98 112.88
N SER A 10 -17.98 98.18 112.33
CA SER A 10 -18.34 96.72 112.23
C SER A 10 -19.55 96.58 111.24
N ALA A 11 -20.07 95.45 110.70
CA ALA A 11 -19.59 94.09 110.33
C ALA A 11 -20.73 93.30 109.57
N ALA A 12 -20.45 92.07 109.06
CA ALA A 12 -21.35 90.95 108.68
C ALA A 12 -22.45 91.08 107.58
N LEU A 13 -22.13 90.65 106.33
CA LEU A 13 -23.00 89.89 105.39
C LEU A 13 -22.22 89.62 104.07
N LEU A 14 -21.87 88.37 103.72
CA LEU A 14 -20.95 88.11 102.57
C LEU A 14 -21.07 86.81 101.70
N PRO A 15 -21.81 85.73 102.03
CA PRO A 15 -21.62 84.44 101.31
C PRO A 15 -22.45 84.24 100.02
N GLY A 16 -23.50 85.03 99.77
CA GLY A 16 -24.49 84.73 98.73
C GLY A 16 -24.07 84.96 97.27
N LEU A 17 -23.04 85.79 97.02
CA LEU A 17 -22.70 86.28 95.68
C LEU A 17 -21.76 85.38 94.87
N CYS A 18 -21.09 84.41 95.49
CA CYS A 18 -20.07 83.60 94.82
C CYS A 18 -20.61 82.39 94.05
N ALA A 19 -21.79 81.87 94.41
CA ALA A 19 -22.29 80.60 93.85
C ALA A 19 -22.93 80.75 92.46
N LEU A 20 -23.75 81.78 92.23
CA LEU A 20 -24.49 81.94 90.97
C LEU A 20 -23.59 82.42 89.81
N GLY A 21 -22.53 83.17 90.12
CA GLY A 21 -21.60 83.69 89.10
C GLY A 21 -20.85 82.58 88.35
N PHE A 22 -20.58 81.44 88.99
CA PHE A 22 -19.84 80.34 88.37
C PHE A 22 -20.67 79.53 87.37
N LEU A 23 -21.99 79.40 87.60
CA LEU A 23 -22.89 78.62 86.73
C LEU A 23 -23.34 79.37 85.47
N LEU A 24 -23.37 80.70 85.50
CA LEU A 24 -23.73 81.52 84.34
C LEU A 24 -22.54 81.79 83.38
N LEU A 25 -21.30 81.60 83.85
CA LEU A 25 -20.09 81.82 83.04
C LEU A 25 -19.68 80.62 82.16
N SER A 26 -20.30 79.44 82.31
CA SER A 26 -19.82 78.18 81.70
C SER A 26 -20.73 77.56 80.63
N ALA A 27 -21.81 78.24 80.20
CA ALA A 27 -22.84 77.65 79.33
C ALA A 27 -23.23 78.48 78.08
N GLY A 28 -22.54 79.59 77.81
CA GLY A 28 -23.00 80.62 76.86
C GLY A 28 -22.32 80.67 75.48
N CYS A 29 -21.11 80.14 75.32
CA CYS A 29 -20.31 80.33 74.09
C CYS A 29 -19.67 79.03 73.59
N SER A 30 -20.35 78.33 72.68
CA SER A 30 -19.75 77.27 71.86
C SER A 30 -20.20 77.38 70.40
N SER A 31 -19.82 78.48 69.74
CA SER A 31 -19.76 78.51 68.28
C SER A 31 -18.84 77.37 67.81
N PRO A 32 -19.29 76.44 66.96
CA PRO A 32 -18.45 75.32 66.55
C PRO A 32 -17.21 75.85 65.83
N SER A 33 -16.03 75.38 66.23
CA SER A 33 -14.79 75.75 65.56
C SER A 33 -14.86 75.36 64.08
N LEU A 34 -14.53 76.32 63.23
CA LEU A 34 -14.28 76.04 61.82
C LEU A 34 -12.98 75.23 61.69
N PRO A 35 -12.82 74.42 60.63
CA PRO A 35 -11.56 73.75 60.39
C PRO A 35 -10.41 74.77 60.26
N PRO A 36 -9.19 74.45 60.72
CA PRO A 36 -7.97 75.10 60.22
C PRO A 36 -8.00 75.27 58.70
N GLY A 37 -7.59 76.44 58.22
CA GLY A 37 -7.67 76.85 56.82
C GLY A 37 -9.06 77.32 56.32
N LEU A 38 -10.11 77.33 57.15
CA LEU A 38 -11.43 77.86 56.78
C LEU A 38 -11.89 79.04 57.63
N HIS A 39 -12.50 80.00 56.95
CA HIS A 39 -13.03 81.24 57.51
C HIS A 39 -14.50 81.44 57.12
N LYS A 40 -15.18 82.37 57.80
CA LYS A 40 -16.59 82.69 57.57
C LYS A 40 -16.75 84.19 57.38
N ASP A 41 -16.98 84.57 56.13
CA ASP A 41 -17.17 85.96 55.71
C ASP A 41 -18.66 86.32 55.72
N ASN A 42 -18.96 87.61 55.56
CA ASN A 42 -20.32 88.17 55.63
C ASN A 42 -21.20 87.74 54.43
N GLY A 43 -21.63 86.48 54.44
CA GLY A 43 -22.50 85.87 53.43
C GLY A 43 -22.18 84.40 53.10
N GLY A 44 -21.05 83.86 53.54
CA GLY A 44 -20.62 82.52 53.12
C GLY A 44 -19.40 81.97 53.87
N TYR A 45 -18.81 80.94 53.29
CA TYR A 45 -17.56 80.33 53.76
C TYR A 45 -16.45 80.57 52.74
N SER A 46 -15.23 80.71 53.24
CA SER A 46 -14.00 80.87 52.45
C SER A 46 -12.92 79.94 52.99
N ALA A 47 -11.93 79.62 52.16
CA ALA A 47 -10.78 78.82 52.56
C ALA A 47 -9.47 79.48 52.12
N SER A 48 -8.48 79.42 53.00
CA SER A 48 -7.10 79.84 52.75
C SER A 48 -6.20 78.75 53.30
N PHE A 49 -5.68 77.92 52.39
CA PHE A 49 -4.66 76.92 52.67
C PHE A 49 -3.31 77.43 52.14
N ALA A 50 -2.21 76.97 52.74
CA ALA A 50 -0.87 77.22 52.22
C ALA A 50 -0.75 76.79 50.74
N GLU A 51 0.07 77.50 49.97
CA GLU A 51 0.28 77.19 48.54
C GLU A 51 1.07 75.88 48.39
N GLU A 52 1.98 75.62 49.33
CA GLU A 52 2.88 74.48 49.42
C GLU A 52 2.18 73.13 49.69
N LEU A 53 0.92 73.14 50.15
CA LEU A 53 0.15 71.93 50.42
C LEU A 53 -0.34 71.25 49.13
N SER A 54 -0.02 69.97 48.94
CA SER A 54 -0.53 69.14 47.84
C SER A 54 -2.06 69.05 47.79
N ALA A 55 -2.58 68.77 46.58
CA ALA A 55 -4.00 68.51 46.38
C ALA A 55 -4.45 67.24 47.14
N GLU A 56 -3.56 66.26 47.22
CA GLU A 56 -3.69 65.00 47.95
C GLU A 56 -3.95 65.26 49.44
N THR A 57 -3.11 66.07 50.08
CA THR A 57 -3.22 66.42 51.50
C THR A 57 -4.42 67.31 51.78
N LYS A 58 -4.70 68.28 50.90
CA LYS A 58 -5.95 69.07 50.94
C LYS A 58 -7.19 68.15 50.87
N TYR A 59 -7.22 67.16 49.97
CA TYR A 59 -8.32 66.20 49.87
C TYR A 59 -8.44 65.30 51.10
N ALA A 60 -7.34 64.76 51.63
CA ALA A 60 -7.35 63.90 52.81
C ALA A 60 -7.91 64.63 54.04
N TYR A 61 -7.45 65.86 54.27
CA TYR A 61 -7.89 66.72 55.35
C TYR A 61 -9.36 67.13 55.23
N LEU A 62 -9.82 67.53 54.03
CA LEU A 62 -11.21 67.87 53.78
C LEU A 62 -12.13 66.65 53.95
N SER A 63 -11.69 65.47 53.54
CA SER A 63 -12.41 64.20 53.73
C SER A 63 -12.64 63.89 55.22
N TRP A 64 -11.61 64.08 56.05
CA TRP A 64 -11.69 63.94 57.50
C TRP A 64 -12.66 64.94 58.13
N GLN A 65 -12.57 66.21 57.76
CA GLN A 65 -13.44 67.27 58.29
C GLN A 65 -14.92 67.06 57.90
N ILE A 66 -15.19 66.53 56.70
CA ILE A 66 -16.56 66.17 56.28
C ILE A 66 -17.10 65.00 57.12
N GLU A 67 -16.29 63.98 57.42
CA GLU A 67 -16.72 62.85 58.25
C GLU A 67 -17.03 63.28 59.69
N LEU A 68 -16.13 64.05 60.34
CA LEU A 68 -16.36 64.63 61.67
C LEU A 68 -17.64 65.47 61.74
N ARG A 69 -17.93 66.24 60.68
CA ARG A 69 -19.07 67.17 60.63
C ARG A 69 -20.38 66.50 60.22
N ARG A 70 -20.36 65.44 59.41
CA ARG A 70 -21.53 64.56 59.19
C ARG A 70 -22.00 63.91 60.49
N ASN A 71 -21.07 63.41 61.30
CA ASN A 71 -21.39 62.74 62.57
C ASN A 71 -21.91 63.69 63.67
N SER A 72 -21.77 65.00 63.50
CA SER A 72 -22.24 66.02 64.46
C SER A 72 -23.42 66.88 63.98
N GLY A 73 -23.77 66.81 62.69
CA GLY A 73 -25.11 67.15 62.15
C GLY A 73 -25.56 68.61 62.21
N LYS A 74 -24.65 69.59 62.34
CA LYS A 74 -24.99 70.97 62.75
C LYS A 74 -24.86 72.11 61.72
N ASP A 75 -24.33 71.88 60.53
CA ASP A 75 -24.37 72.88 59.43
C ASP A 75 -24.34 72.19 58.06
N LYS A 76 -25.39 72.40 57.25
CA LYS A 76 -25.53 71.84 55.90
C LYS A 76 -24.75 72.65 54.85
N ASN A 77 -24.73 73.98 54.98
CA ASN A 77 -24.06 74.86 54.02
C ASN A 77 -22.54 74.75 54.14
N LEU A 78 -22.02 74.55 55.36
CA LEU A 78 -20.60 74.23 55.58
C LEU A 78 -20.24 72.86 54.98
N LEU A 79 -21.10 71.85 55.12
CA LEU A 79 -20.86 70.53 54.52
C LEU A 79 -20.89 70.56 52.98
N GLU A 80 -21.77 71.37 52.38
CA GLU A 80 -21.81 71.58 50.93
C GLU A 80 -20.58 72.35 50.41
N TYR A 81 -20.11 73.37 51.14
CA TYR A 81 -18.89 74.10 50.79
C TYR A 81 -17.61 73.25 50.98
N LEU A 82 -17.53 72.46 52.06
CA LEU A 82 -16.44 71.51 52.26
C LEU A 82 -16.42 70.44 51.16
N ALA A 83 -17.59 69.93 50.74
CA ALA A 83 -17.68 68.99 49.63
C ALA A 83 -17.24 69.61 48.29
N LEU A 84 -17.55 70.88 48.04
CA LEU A 84 -17.07 71.61 46.86
C LEU A 84 -15.54 71.74 46.86
N LEU A 85 -14.93 72.11 47.99
CA LEU A 85 -13.47 72.16 48.13
C LEU A 85 -12.84 70.77 48.02
N GLN A 86 -13.48 69.75 48.58
CA GLN A 86 -13.05 68.35 48.47
C GLN A 86 -13.02 67.91 47.00
N ASP A 87 -14.06 68.23 46.21
CA ASP A 87 -14.15 67.88 44.79
C ASP A 87 -13.15 68.66 43.91
N GLN A 88 -12.86 69.92 44.27
CA GLN A 88 -11.78 70.71 43.65
C GLN A 88 -10.40 70.11 43.92
N ALA A 89 -10.07 69.78 45.18
CA ALA A 89 -8.82 69.10 45.53
C ALA A 89 -8.72 67.71 44.86
N LEU A 90 -9.81 66.94 44.87
CA LEU A 90 -9.92 65.65 44.20
C LEU A 90 -9.69 65.73 42.69
N SER A 91 -10.14 66.82 42.05
CA SER A 91 -9.92 67.06 40.62
C SER A 91 -8.48 67.47 40.32
N ALA A 92 -7.87 68.31 41.16
CA ALA A 92 -6.47 68.72 41.04
C ALA A 92 -5.52 67.52 41.18
N SER A 93 -5.71 66.67 42.20
CA SER A 93 -4.96 65.41 42.37
C SER A 93 -5.03 64.50 41.14
N LYS A 94 -6.22 64.37 40.54
CA LYS A 94 -6.39 63.53 39.34
C LYS A 94 -5.77 64.14 38.09
N LEU A 95 -5.72 65.47 37.98
CA LEU A 95 -5.01 66.16 36.91
C LEU A 95 -3.49 65.97 37.08
N GLN A 96 -2.94 66.25 38.27
CA GLN A 96 -1.51 66.06 38.58
C GLN A 96 -1.05 64.60 38.37
N LEU A 97 -1.90 63.62 38.71
CA LEU A 97 -1.64 62.21 38.41
C LEU A 97 -1.72 61.90 36.90
N ALA A 98 -2.68 62.49 36.18
CA ALA A 98 -2.76 62.34 34.73
C ALA A 98 -1.56 62.98 34.01
N GLU A 99 -1.07 64.11 34.50
CA GLU A 99 0.18 64.77 34.05
C GLU A 99 1.41 63.87 34.31
N ASN A 100 1.53 63.29 35.51
CA ASN A 100 2.59 62.32 35.84
C ASN A 100 2.56 61.07 34.95
N ILE A 101 1.37 60.52 34.66
CA ILE A 101 1.20 59.40 33.73
C ILE A 101 1.52 59.84 32.28
N THR A 102 1.19 61.08 31.90
CA THR A 102 1.54 61.63 30.58
C THR A 102 3.05 61.81 30.42
N ALA A 103 3.75 62.28 31.47
CA ALA A 103 5.21 62.37 31.48
C ALA A 103 5.89 60.99 31.43
N MET A 104 5.26 59.96 32.00
CA MET A 104 5.74 58.57 31.93
C MET A 104 5.49 57.93 30.55
N GLY A 105 4.37 58.24 29.90
CA GLY A 105 3.97 57.66 28.63
C GLY A 105 4.49 58.37 27.37
N GLY A 106 4.93 59.63 27.48
CA GLY A 106 5.41 60.41 26.34
C GLY A 106 4.38 60.48 25.21
N ASP A 107 4.81 60.33 23.95
CA ASP A 107 3.97 60.47 22.75
C ASP A 107 2.79 59.48 22.66
N PHE A 108 2.80 58.39 23.47
CA PHE A 108 1.69 57.45 23.59
C PHE A 108 0.53 58.00 24.45
N THR A 109 0.76 59.04 25.25
CA THR A 109 -0.21 59.61 26.20
C THR A 109 -0.41 61.09 25.96
N ARG A 110 -1.63 61.57 26.18
CA ARG A 110 -1.94 63.00 26.15
C ARG A 110 -3.12 63.33 27.05
N LEU A 111 -3.18 64.58 27.49
CA LEU A 111 -4.38 65.17 28.07
C LEU A 111 -5.25 65.77 26.95
N ASP A 112 -6.56 65.60 27.02
CA ASP A 112 -7.50 66.31 26.15
C ASP A 112 -7.83 67.72 26.66
N ALA A 113 -8.65 68.47 25.92
CA ALA A 113 -8.99 69.86 26.23
C ALA A 113 -9.80 70.06 27.54
N LYS A 114 -10.09 68.98 28.28
CA LYS A 114 -10.69 69.00 29.63
C LYS A 114 -9.74 68.45 30.71
N GLY A 115 -8.49 68.16 30.35
CA GLY A 115 -7.51 67.54 31.24
C GLY A 115 -7.62 66.01 31.35
N SER A 116 -8.48 65.36 30.57
CA SER A 116 -8.67 63.91 30.64
C SER A 116 -7.56 63.15 29.95
N LEU A 117 -7.02 62.12 30.60
CA LEU A 117 -5.99 61.25 30.02
C LEU A 117 -6.55 60.43 28.85
N ARG A 118 -5.81 60.38 27.74
CA ARG A 118 -6.09 59.62 26.52
C ARG A 118 -4.82 58.98 25.96
N PHE A 119 -4.95 57.85 25.28
CA PHE A 119 -3.85 57.26 24.54
C PHE A 119 -3.75 57.73 23.09
N ASN A 120 -2.59 57.49 22.50
CA ASN A 120 -2.23 57.70 21.12
C ASN A 120 -1.50 56.44 20.58
N PRO A 121 -2.21 55.31 20.42
CA PRO A 121 -1.62 54.03 19.99
C PRO A 121 -0.93 54.03 18.62
N VAL A 122 -1.10 55.09 17.82
CA VAL A 122 -0.46 55.24 16.50
C VAL A 122 1.08 55.25 16.58
N VAL A 123 1.67 55.57 17.74
CA VAL A 123 3.13 55.49 17.92
C VAL A 123 3.70 54.09 17.65
N PHE A 124 2.91 53.02 17.84
CA PHE A 124 3.33 51.63 17.59
C PHE A 124 3.20 51.20 16.12
N ALA A 125 2.72 52.07 15.22
CA ALA A 125 2.55 51.77 13.80
C ALA A 125 3.87 51.29 13.16
N GLU A 126 4.98 51.95 13.46
CA GLU A 126 6.30 51.70 12.82
C GLU A 126 7.36 51.18 13.81
N THR A 127 7.01 50.91 15.07
CA THR A 127 7.91 50.29 16.05
C THR A 127 7.90 48.76 15.95
N GLU A 128 9.08 48.14 16.14
CA GLU A 128 9.26 46.67 16.14
C GLU A 128 10.02 46.14 17.37
N ASN A 129 10.45 47.00 18.32
CA ASN A 129 11.10 46.55 19.55
C ASN A 129 10.06 46.03 20.57
N TRP A 130 9.57 44.81 20.35
CA TRP A 130 8.51 44.19 21.14
C TRP A 130 8.78 44.16 22.64
N GLN A 131 10.04 43.97 23.06
CA GLN A 131 10.39 43.85 24.48
C GLN A 131 10.31 45.21 25.20
N GLU A 132 10.72 46.29 24.54
CA GLU A 132 10.50 47.65 25.04
C GLU A 132 9.00 47.99 25.05
N ILE A 133 8.27 47.72 23.96
CA ILE A 133 6.83 48.03 23.86
C ILE A 133 6.02 47.32 24.95
N PHE A 134 6.20 46.01 25.15
CA PHE A 134 5.45 45.28 26.18
C PHE A 134 5.85 45.71 27.60
N SER A 135 7.14 45.92 27.89
CA SER A 135 7.55 46.41 29.22
C SER A 135 7.09 47.85 29.51
N PHE A 136 6.92 48.67 28.47
CA PHE A 136 6.33 50.00 28.56
C PHE A 136 4.81 49.94 28.83
N LEU A 137 4.07 49.11 28.10
CA LEU A 137 2.63 48.88 28.32
C LEU A 137 2.36 48.30 29.71
N GLU A 138 3.21 47.39 30.23
CA GLU A 138 3.10 46.89 31.59
C GLU A 138 3.39 47.97 32.65
N LYS A 139 4.37 48.86 32.45
CA LYS A 139 4.62 50.01 33.35
C LYS A 139 3.38 50.90 33.45
N LEU A 140 2.80 51.29 32.31
CA LEU A 140 1.57 52.09 32.28
C LEU A 140 0.37 51.35 32.89
N ARG A 141 0.20 50.05 32.60
CA ARG A 141 -0.83 49.22 33.27
C ARG A 141 -0.62 49.21 34.78
N SER A 142 0.62 49.12 35.27
CA SER A 142 0.90 49.10 36.72
C SER A 142 0.55 50.42 37.42
N ALA A 143 0.83 51.55 36.76
CA ALA A 143 0.47 52.90 37.23
C ALA A 143 -1.05 53.15 37.26
N LEU A 144 -1.81 52.56 36.35
CA LEU A 144 -3.28 52.70 36.28
C LEU A 144 -4.05 51.66 37.11
N LYS A 145 -3.50 50.46 37.30
CA LYS A 145 -4.16 49.34 38.00
C LYS A 145 -4.17 49.51 39.52
N THR A 146 -3.22 50.24 40.07
CA THR A 146 -3.12 50.48 41.52
C THR A 146 -3.88 51.75 41.88
N PRO A 147 -4.85 51.72 42.82
CA PRO A 147 -5.38 52.96 43.37
C PRO A 147 -4.25 53.72 44.08
N PRO A 148 -3.98 54.99 43.68
CA PRO A 148 -3.03 55.81 44.41
C PRO A 148 -3.54 56.00 45.82
N ARG A 149 -2.79 55.48 46.80
CA ARG A 149 -3.06 55.73 48.20
C ARG A 149 -2.64 57.15 48.52
N ILE A 150 -3.57 57.91 49.06
CA ILE A 150 -3.33 59.30 49.45
C ILE A 150 -2.56 59.25 50.77
N LEU A 151 -1.27 59.53 50.68
CA LEU A 151 -0.31 59.53 51.78
C LEU A 151 0.30 60.94 51.88
N PRO A 152 -0.31 61.84 52.66
CA PRO A 152 0.32 63.10 53.06
C PRO A 152 1.69 62.84 53.66
N GLU A 153 2.69 63.63 53.28
CA GLU A 153 3.97 63.63 54.00
C GLU A 153 3.79 64.33 55.35
N ASP A 154 4.48 63.87 56.40
CA ASP A 154 4.31 64.42 57.76
C ASP A 154 4.50 65.95 57.78
N ALA A 155 5.47 66.47 57.01
CA ALA A 155 5.74 67.90 56.84
C ALA A 155 4.60 68.68 56.15
N GLU A 156 3.80 68.04 55.28
CA GLU A 156 2.57 68.66 54.78
C GLU A 156 1.46 68.64 55.84
N THR A 157 1.43 67.62 56.72
CA THR A 157 0.47 67.62 57.83
C THR A 157 0.76 68.73 58.85
N ASP A 158 2.04 69.03 59.11
CA ASP A 158 2.43 70.18 59.95
C ASP A 158 1.89 71.51 59.38
N LEU A 159 1.89 71.68 58.05
CA LEU A 159 1.36 72.90 57.39
C LEU A 159 -0.17 73.06 57.49
N LEU A 160 -0.91 72.02 57.91
CA LEU A 160 -2.37 72.11 58.13
C LEU A 160 -2.75 72.66 59.51
N PHE A 161 -1.85 72.57 60.51
CA PHE A 161 -2.19 72.81 61.92
C PHE A 161 -1.32 73.90 62.56
N GLY A 162 -1.96 74.92 63.13
CA GLY A 162 -1.25 76.01 63.79
C GLY A 162 -0.63 75.58 65.14
N PRO A 163 0.40 76.30 65.63
CA PRO A 163 1.02 76.01 66.93
C PRO A 163 -0.04 76.02 68.05
N GLY A 164 -0.08 74.93 68.83
CA GLY A 164 -1.12 74.67 69.85
C GLY A 164 -2.27 73.77 69.40
N GLN A 165 -2.22 73.16 68.20
CA GLN A 165 -3.22 72.19 67.72
C GLN A 165 -2.73 70.73 67.68
N GLU A 166 -1.64 70.42 68.39
CA GLU A 166 -0.95 69.11 68.43
C GLU A 166 -1.89 67.90 68.65
N SER A 167 -2.92 68.03 69.49
CA SER A 167 -3.90 66.96 69.72
C SER A 167 -4.81 66.72 68.52
N VAL A 168 -5.19 67.77 67.80
CA VAL A 168 -6.04 67.70 66.59
C VAL A 168 -5.25 67.13 65.41
N GLN A 169 -3.96 67.47 65.30
CA GLN A 169 -3.04 66.85 64.35
C GLN A 169 -2.87 65.34 64.65
N ALA A 170 -2.65 64.97 65.92
CA ALA A 170 -2.55 63.56 66.32
C ALA A 170 -3.84 62.77 66.01
N GLU A 171 -5.02 63.37 66.16
CA GLU A 171 -6.29 62.77 65.75
C GLU A 171 -6.41 62.59 64.22
N PHE A 172 -5.91 63.55 63.42
CA PHE A 172 -5.86 63.43 61.96
C PHE A 172 -4.94 62.29 61.51
N SER A 173 -3.69 62.26 61.99
CA SER A 173 -2.73 61.22 61.62
C SER A 173 -3.19 59.83 62.10
N ALA A 174 -3.83 59.74 63.28
CA ALA A 174 -4.42 58.50 63.77
C ALA A 174 -5.71 58.07 63.04
N TRP A 175 -6.41 58.98 62.36
CA TRP A 175 -7.50 58.66 61.44
C TRP A 175 -6.95 58.19 60.09
N LEU A 176 -5.94 58.88 59.54
CA LEU A 176 -5.34 58.58 58.25
C LEU A 176 -4.63 57.22 58.27
N ALA A 177 -3.88 56.91 59.34
CA ALA A 177 -3.30 55.59 59.56
C ALA A 177 -4.33 54.44 59.66
N LYS A 178 -5.62 54.75 59.89
CA LYS A 178 -6.74 53.80 59.92
C LYS A 178 -7.59 53.82 58.65
N ARG A 179 -7.32 54.71 57.70
CA ARG A 179 -8.11 54.92 56.48
C ARG A 179 -7.21 54.98 55.26
N SER A 180 -7.14 53.88 54.52
CA SER A 180 -6.57 53.88 53.16
C SER A 180 -7.48 54.69 52.23
N LEU A 181 -7.24 55.99 52.16
CA LEU A 181 -7.86 56.87 51.18
C LEU A 181 -7.28 56.54 49.80
N GLU A 182 -8.17 56.33 48.84
CA GLU A 182 -7.85 56.03 47.44
C GLU A 182 -8.53 57.05 46.54
N LEU A 183 -7.88 57.46 45.45
CA LEU A 183 -8.54 58.29 44.44
C LEU A 183 -9.57 57.44 43.66
N PRO A 184 -10.89 57.77 43.69
CA PRO A 184 -11.90 57.11 42.87
C PRO A 184 -11.81 57.51 41.38
N ASP A 185 -12.35 56.68 40.48
CA ASP A 185 -12.44 56.97 39.05
C ASP A 185 -13.19 58.30 38.77
N SER A 186 -12.93 58.89 37.60
CA SER A 186 -13.58 60.13 37.17
C SER A 186 -13.46 60.33 35.66
N PRO A 187 -14.16 61.30 35.05
CA PRO A 187 -13.94 61.66 33.66
C PRO A 187 -12.51 62.14 33.35
N ILE A 188 -11.74 62.62 34.34
CA ILE A 188 -10.33 63.07 34.17
C ILE A 188 -9.41 61.84 34.05
N LEU A 189 -9.67 60.81 34.84
CA LEU A 189 -8.90 59.57 34.87
C LEU A 189 -9.85 58.34 34.96
N PRO A 190 -10.44 57.91 33.83
CA PRO A 190 -11.35 56.77 33.77
C PRO A 190 -10.53 55.47 33.68
N ARG A 191 -9.94 55.05 34.81
CA ARG A 191 -8.96 53.95 34.85
C ARG A 191 -9.52 52.65 34.29
N GLN A 192 -10.79 52.32 34.53
CA GLN A 192 -11.38 51.10 33.97
C GLN A 192 -11.47 51.12 32.44
N GLU A 193 -11.78 52.28 31.82
CA GLU A 193 -11.80 52.43 30.37
C GLU A 193 -10.38 52.37 29.80
N LEU A 194 -9.44 53.09 30.44
CA LEU A 194 -8.03 53.14 30.02
C LEU A 194 -7.33 51.78 30.15
N LEU A 195 -7.65 50.97 31.17
CA LEU A 195 -7.13 49.61 31.29
C LEU A 195 -7.66 48.70 30.17
N GLN A 196 -8.96 48.79 29.84
CA GLN A 196 -9.53 48.07 28.69
C GLN A 196 -8.95 48.54 27.35
N GLU A 197 -8.63 49.83 27.21
CA GLU A 197 -7.97 50.37 26.02
C GLU A 197 -6.52 49.87 25.91
N LEU A 198 -5.75 49.86 27.01
CA LEU A 198 -4.41 49.27 27.08
C LEU A 198 -4.40 47.77 26.76
N ASP A 199 -5.38 47.02 27.25
CA ASP A 199 -5.52 45.59 26.96
C ASP A 199 -5.72 45.36 25.45
N ARG A 200 -6.63 46.10 24.81
CA ARG A 200 -6.86 46.06 23.34
C ARG A 200 -5.63 46.51 22.54
N ILE A 201 -4.90 47.50 23.03
CA ILE A 201 -3.64 47.96 22.40
C ILE A 201 -2.57 46.88 22.49
N GLN A 202 -2.42 46.21 23.64
CA GLN A 202 -1.50 45.08 23.80
C GLN A 202 -1.88 43.91 22.88
N ASP A 203 -3.17 43.56 22.78
CA ASP A 203 -3.65 42.52 21.87
C ASP A 203 -3.34 42.87 20.40
N THR A 204 -3.55 44.12 20.00
CA THR A 204 -3.27 44.60 18.64
C THR A 204 -1.78 44.60 18.31
N VAL A 205 -0.92 45.01 19.25
CA VAL A 205 0.55 44.92 19.12
C VAL A 205 1.00 43.46 19.07
N SER A 206 0.41 42.58 19.89
CA SER A 206 0.70 41.14 19.89
C SER A 206 0.29 40.48 18.57
N LEU A 207 -0.81 40.93 17.97
CA LEU A 207 -1.24 40.52 16.64
C LEU A 207 -0.26 41.00 15.55
N LYS A 208 0.11 42.29 15.53
CA LYS A 208 1.12 42.83 14.59
C LYS A 208 2.41 42.04 14.67
N ARG A 209 2.93 41.81 15.89
CA ARG A 209 4.11 40.98 16.13
C ARG A 209 3.94 39.58 15.53
N ARG A 210 2.85 38.88 15.86
CA ARG A 210 2.62 37.50 15.39
C ARG A 210 2.62 37.40 13.87
N LEU A 211 2.02 38.37 13.18
CA LEU A 211 2.02 38.41 11.72
C LEU A 211 3.42 38.59 11.13
N LEU A 212 4.24 39.47 11.70
CA LEU A 212 5.62 39.69 11.28
C LEU A 212 6.53 38.49 11.60
N ASP A 213 6.41 37.92 12.80
CA ASP A 213 7.13 36.70 13.22
C ASP A 213 6.79 35.52 12.26
N SER A 214 5.52 35.30 11.90
CA SER A 214 5.11 34.26 10.95
C SER A 214 5.57 34.52 9.51
N CYS A 215 5.60 35.77 9.04
CA CYS A 215 6.18 36.11 7.73
C CYS A 215 7.70 35.88 7.69
N ALA A 216 8.42 36.19 8.77
CA ALA A 216 9.86 35.95 8.90
C ALA A 216 10.17 34.45 8.94
N GLU A 217 9.40 33.67 9.72
CA GLU A 217 9.53 32.21 9.81
C GLU A 217 9.20 31.53 8.48
N ALA A 218 8.13 31.94 7.76
CA ALA A 218 7.81 31.41 6.44
C ALA A 218 8.96 31.64 5.43
N ASN A 219 9.60 32.81 5.47
CA ASN A 219 10.77 33.12 4.64
C ASN A 219 12.04 32.34 5.06
N ALA A 220 12.19 32.02 6.34
CA ALA A 220 13.26 31.13 6.83
C ALA A 220 13.01 29.67 6.40
N LEU A 221 11.77 29.19 6.51
CA LEU A 221 11.35 27.86 6.05
C LEU A 221 11.59 27.70 4.54
N LEU A 222 11.24 28.69 3.72
CA LEU A 222 11.55 28.73 2.29
C LEU A 222 13.07 28.59 2.03
N LYS A 223 13.90 29.41 2.70
CA LYS A 223 15.37 29.32 2.60
C LYS A 223 15.93 27.96 3.01
N SER A 224 15.29 27.26 3.95
CA SER A 224 15.64 25.89 4.36
C SER A 224 15.11 24.78 3.43
N GLY A 225 14.45 25.12 2.32
CA GLY A 225 13.82 24.16 1.40
C GLY A 225 12.45 23.62 1.85
N ASN A 226 11.93 24.06 2.99
CA ASN A 226 10.66 23.59 3.58
C ASN A 226 9.42 24.38 3.05
N GLY A 227 9.35 24.64 1.75
CA GLY A 227 8.34 25.51 1.13
C GLY A 227 6.88 25.18 1.47
N LEU A 228 6.50 23.90 1.48
CA LEU A 228 5.13 23.48 1.84
C LEU A 228 4.78 23.78 3.32
N LYS A 229 5.77 23.78 4.22
CA LYS A 229 5.56 24.20 5.62
C LYS A 229 5.38 25.70 5.74
N ALA A 230 6.10 26.49 4.92
CA ALA A 230 5.91 27.94 4.85
C ALA A 230 4.50 28.31 4.36
N LEU A 231 3.96 27.60 3.36
CA LEU A 231 2.58 27.77 2.91
C LEU A 231 1.57 27.44 4.01
N ASN A 232 1.75 26.30 4.70
CA ASN A 232 0.86 25.92 5.81
C ASN A 232 0.91 26.94 6.95
N LEU A 233 2.09 27.44 7.32
CA LEU A 233 2.24 28.46 8.37
C LEU A 233 1.49 29.76 8.04
N LEU A 234 1.58 30.25 6.79
CA LEU A 234 0.86 31.46 6.38
C LEU A 234 -0.66 31.24 6.25
N ASP A 235 -1.11 30.07 5.78
CA ASP A 235 -2.53 29.73 5.74
C ASP A 235 -3.13 29.52 7.15
N GLU A 236 -2.41 28.87 8.07
CA GLU A 236 -2.81 28.72 9.47
C GLU A 236 -2.86 30.08 10.18
N THR A 237 -1.84 30.91 9.99
CA THR A 237 -1.84 32.29 10.49
C THR A 237 -3.04 33.07 9.96
N SER A 238 -3.35 32.94 8.66
CA SER A 238 -4.50 33.58 8.03
C SER A 238 -5.86 33.03 8.49
N ARG A 239 -5.94 31.76 8.91
CA ARG A 239 -7.17 31.14 9.47
C ARG A 239 -7.41 31.49 10.93
N LEU A 240 -6.37 31.91 11.65
CA LEU A 240 -6.45 32.36 13.04
C LEU A 240 -6.79 33.86 13.17
N LEU A 241 -6.86 34.58 12.05
CA LEU A 241 -7.47 35.90 11.97
C LEU A 241 -9.00 35.76 11.95
N SER A 242 -9.68 36.50 12.81
CA SER A 242 -11.12 36.73 12.70
C SER A 242 -11.43 37.77 11.63
N ASP A 243 -12.66 37.78 11.09
CA ASP A 243 -13.16 38.76 10.11
C ASP A 243 -13.15 40.23 10.60
N HIS A 244 -12.77 40.47 11.85
CA HIS A 244 -12.67 41.79 12.48
C HIS A 244 -11.25 42.11 12.96
N SER A 245 -10.26 41.30 12.57
CA SER A 245 -8.84 41.51 12.90
C SER A 245 -8.32 42.78 12.23
N SER A 246 -8.14 43.84 13.01
CA SER A 246 -7.73 45.15 12.48
C SER A 246 -6.60 45.76 13.30
N LEU A 247 -5.52 46.14 12.61
CA LEU A 247 -4.43 46.92 13.20
C LEU A 247 -4.69 48.43 13.16
N SER A 248 -5.88 48.85 12.73
CA SER A 248 -6.30 50.27 12.66
C SER A 248 -6.24 50.99 14.01
N LEU A 249 -6.40 50.28 15.13
CA LEU A 249 -6.22 50.81 16.48
C LEU A 249 -4.81 51.40 16.69
N ILE A 250 -3.77 50.78 16.14
CA ILE A 250 -2.39 51.27 16.19
C ILE A 250 -1.96 51.99 14.91
N GLY A 251 -2.91 52.35 14.02
CA GLY A 251 -2.64 53.06 12.77
C GLY A 251 -1.91 52.25 11.67
N ASP A 252 -1.62 50.96 11.89
CA ASP A 252 -0.92 50.13 10.91
C ASP A 252 -1.89 49.63 9.82
N THR A 253 -1.63 50.06 8.57
CA THR A 253 -2.35 49.65 7.36
C THR A 253 -1.50 48.79 6.42
N LYS A 254 -0.24 48.50 6.80
CA LYS A 254 0.77 47.87 5.95
C LYS A 254 0.89 46.36 6.24
N THR A 255 0.93 45.96 7.51
CA THR A 255 1.31 44.58 7.90
C THR A 255 0.33 43.50 7.40
N LEU A 256 -0.98 43.76 7.44
CA LEU A 256 -1.99 42.82 6.90
C LEU A 256 -1.90 42.69 5.36
N ALA A 257 -1.66 43.79 4.65
CA ALA A 257 -1.47 43.75 3.20
C ALA A 257 -0.14 43.04 2.81
N ALA A 258 0.90 43.17 3.63
CA ALA A 258 2.15 42.43 3.47
C ALA A 258 1.97 40.92 3.66
N LEU A 259 1.21 40.48 4.67
CA LEU A 259 0.86 39.06 4.87
C LEU A 259 0.12 38.49 3.64
N GLU A 260 -0.92 39.18 3.15
CA GLU A 260 -1.65 38.75 1.97
C GLU A 260 -0.76 38.67 0.72
N ARG A 261 0.14 39.65 0.55
CA ARG A 261 1.11 39.67 -0.54
C ARG A 261 2.07 38.48 -0.47
N GLU A 262 2.70 38.27 0.69
CA GLU A 262 3.60 37.13 0.92
C GLU A 262 2.90 35.80 0.64
N ARG A 263 1.63 35.63 1.08
CA ARG A 263 0.83 34.42 0.82
C ARG A 263 0.52 34.19 -0.66
N ARG A 264 0.39 35.27 -1.46
CA ARG A 264 0.18 35.20 -2.93
C ARG A 264 1.49 34.96 -3.69
N GLU A 265 2.62 35.52 -3.24
CA GLU A 265 3.92 35.43 -3.91
C GLU A 265 4.75 34.19 -3.48
N LEU A 266 4.42 33.55 -2.35
CA LEU A 266 5.12 32.35 -1.86
C LEU A 266 5.01 31.12 -2.78
N PRO A 267 3.84 30.76 -3.37
CA PRO A 267 3.73 29.66 -4.34
C PRO A 267 4.72 29.77 -5.51
N GLY A 268 4.88 30.97 -6.08
CA GLY A 268 5.83 31.23 -7.17
C GLY A 268 7.28 31.06 -6.72
N ARG A 269 7.66 31.70 -5.60
CA ARG A 269 9.02 31.62 -5.04
C ARG A 269 9.46 30.20 -4.69
N ILE A 270 8.53 29.34 -4.24
CA ILE A 270 8.80 27.91 -3.98
C ILE A 270 9.20 27.18 -5.27
N LEU A 271 8.43 27.36 -6.35
CA LEU A 271 8.75 26.74 -7.63
C LEU A 271 10.02 27.33 -8.23
N GLU A 272 10.20 28.65 -8.19
CA GLU A 272 11.40 29.31 -8.71
C GLU A 272 12.69 28.81 -8.04
N GLN A 273 12.72 28.75 -6.71
CA GLN A 273 13.88 28.25 -5.96
C GLN A 273 14.14 26.76 -6.26
N ALA A 274 13.09 25.94 -6.35
CA ALA A 274 13.24 24.51 -6.61
C ALA A 274 13.66 24.21 -8.07
N LEU A 275 13.17 24.99 -9.04
CA LEU A 275 13.55 24.88 -10.45
C LEU A 275 14.97 25.40 -10.68
N ALA A 276 15.35 26.53 -10.07
CA ALA A 276 16.73 27.03 -10.14
C ALA A 276 17.73 26.04 -9.52
N ALA A 277 17.38 25.40 -8.40
CA ALA A 277 18.20 24.34 -7.81
C ALA A 277 18.33 23.12 -8.73
N ALA A 278 17.22 22.65 -9.32
CA ALA A 278 17.25 21.53 -10.27
C ALA A 278 18.07 21.85 -11.52
N GLU A 279 17.90 23.05 -12.10
CA GLU A 279 18.71 23.56 -13.22
C GLU A 279 20.19 23.60 -12.88
N GLN A 280 20.56 24.11 -11.71
CA GLN A 280 21.95 24.23 -11.27
C GLN A 280 22.59 22.86 -11.00
N SER A 281 21.88 21.93 -10.35
CA SER A 281 22.34 20.55 -10.14
C SER A 281 22.54 19.83 -11.48
N MET A 282 21.64 20.02 -12.44
CA MET A 282 21.79 19.49 -13.78
C MET A 282 22.98 20.11 -14.54
N SER A 283 23.13 21.44 -14.55
CA SER A 283 24.22 22.07 -15.30
C SER A 283 25.61 21.82 -14.71
N ALA A 284 25.72 21.68 -13.38
CA ALA A 284 26.99 21.33 -12.73
C ALA A 284 27.50 19.94 -13.15
N GLU A 285 26.61 18.94 -13.23
CA GLU A 285 26.97 17.59 -13.69
C GLU A 285 27.34 17.54 -15.19
N LEU A 286 26.70 18.36 -16.02
CA LEU A 286 27.08 18.52 -17.44
C LEU A 286 28.51 19.06 -17.61
N GLU A 287 28.84 20.15 -16.91
CA GLU A 287 30.13 20.82 -17.08
C GLU A 287 31.30 20.01 -16.48
N ALA A 288 31.03 19.23 -15.43
CA ALA A 288 32.04 18.39 -14.77
C ALA A 288 32.49 17.19 -15.64
N ASN A 289 31.56 16.56 -16.38
CA ASN A 289 31.76 15.20 -16.90
C ASN A 289 31.81 15.10 -18.44
N SER A 290 32.63 15.95 -19.07
CA SER A 290 32.99 15.80 -20.49
C SER A 290 33.85 14.55 -20.80
N SER A 291 34.31 13.80 -19.79
CA SER A 291 34.92 12.48 -19.98
C SER A 291 34.89 11.56 -18.74
N LEU A 292 34.73 10.25 -19.01
CA LEU A 292 35.21 9.08 -18.24
C LEU A 292 34.50 8.53 -16.97
N GLU A 293 33.49 9.15 -16.35
CA GLU A 293 32.77 8.54 -15.18
C GLU A 293 31.25 8.31 -15.35
N GLN A 294 30.84 7.73 -16.49
CA GLN A 294 29.46 7.31 -16.82
C GLN A 294 28.62 6.71 -15.64
N PRO A 295 29.09 5.74 -14.84
CA PRO A 295 28.25 5.11 -13.82
C PRO A 295 27.99 6.02 -12.60
N ARG A 296 28.77 7.08 -12.37
CA ARG A 296 28.45 8.05 -11.31
C ARG A 296 27.39 9.04 -11.79
N THR A 297 27.55 9.60 -12.99
CA THR A 297 26.59 10.57 -13.55
C THR A 297 25.20 9.98 -13.76
N GLN A 298 25.09 8.71 -14.19
CA GLN A 298 23.78 8.03 -14.28
C GLN A 298 23.11 7.90 -12.89
N ASN A 299 23.86 7.49 -11.85
CA ASN A 299 23.32 7.37 -10.49
C ASN A 299 22.90 8.74 -9.91
N THR A 300 23.66 9.81 -10.17
CA THR A 300 23.27 11.18 -9.79
C THR A 300 21.99 11.61 -10.51
N LEU A 301 21.89 11.36 -11.82
CA LEU A 301 20.67 11.65 -12.59
C LEU A 301 19.46 10.88 -12.05
N GLU A 302 19.61 9.59 -11.72
CA GLU A 302 18.54 8.77 -11.11
C GLU A 302 18.09 9.31 -9.74
N SER A 303 19.02 9.86 -8.95
CA SER A 303 18.66 10.55 -7.70
C SER A 303 17.88 11.84 -7.95
N LEU A 304 18.33 12.67 -8.91
CA LEU A 304 17.69 13.93 -9.27
C LEU A 304 16.29 13.72 -9.88
N GLU A 305 16.13 12.75 -10.77
CA GLU A 305 14.83 12.39 -11.36
C GLU A 305 13.83 11.92 -10.30
N ARG A 306 14.26 11.06 -9.35
CA ARG A 306 13.41 10.59 -8.25
C ARG A 306 13.01 11.72 -7.31
N GLU A 307 13.95 12.59 -6.92
CA GLU A 307 13.67 13.74 -6.06
C GLU A 307 12.72 14.74 -6.75
N PHE A 308 12.94 15.02 -8.03
CA PHE A 308 12.12 15.93 -8.81
C PHE A 308 10.73 15.35 -9.11
N SER A 309 10.60 14.04 -9.35
CA SER A 309 9.30 13.35 -9.48
C SER A 309 8.46 13.44 -8.20
N ALA A 310 9.10 13.24 -7.04
CA ALA A 310 8.44 13.36 -5.73
C ALA A 310 7.99 14.81 -5.45
N LYS A 311 8.86 15.79 -5.72
CA LYS A 311 8.52 17.22 -5.63
C LYS A 311 7.36 17.60 -6.56
N LEU A 312 7.44 17.22 -7.84
CA LEU A 312 6.42 17.50 -8.86
C LEU A 312 5.05 16.92 -8.45
N GLN A 313 5.01 15.69 -7.95
CA GLN A 313 3.76 15.07 -7.49
C GLN A 313 3.15 15.86 -6.33
N LEU A 314 3.93 16.20 -5.30
CA LEU A 314 3.46 17.01 -4.16
C LEU A 314 2.95 18.39 -4.61
N TRP A 315 3.55 19.00 -5.65
CA TRP A 315 3.07 20.25 -6.21
C TRP A 315 1.78 20.10 -7.03
N GLN A 316 1.61 18.99 -7.75
CA GLN A 316 0.40 18.69 -8.52
C GLN A 316 -0.81 18.37 -7.62
N GLU A 317 -0.56 17.78 -6.44
CA GLU A 317 -1.59 17.46 -5.45
C GLU A 317 -2.06 18.71 -4.67
N ASP A 318 -1.21 19.72 -4.47
CA ASP A 318 -1.55 20.96 -3.76
C ASP A 318 -2.18 22.02 -4.68
N GLN A 319 -3.50 22.25 -4.52
CA GLN A 319 -4.25 23.23 -5.29
C GLN A 319 -3.68 24.67 -5.22
N ARG A 320 -2.94 25.03 -4.15
CA ARG A 320 -2.36 26.36 -3.96
C ARG A 320 -1.23 26.64 -4.96
N LEU A 321 -0.51 25.60 -5.39
CA LEU A 321 0.59 25.71 -6.36
C LEU A 321 0.12 25.70 -7.82
N LYS A 322 -1.15 25.32 -8.09
CA LYS A 322 -1.69 25.13 -9.44
C LYS A 322 -1.56 26.36 -10.36
N ALA A 323 -1.68 27.58 -9.82
CA ALA A 323 -1.51 28.80 -10.61
C ALA A 323 -0.06 28.96 -11.10
N SER A 324 0.91 28.90 -10.18
CA SER A 324 2.32 29.04 -10.50
C SER A 324 2.89 27.83 -11.26
N LEU A 325 2.32 26.63 -11.11
CA LEU A 325 2.66 25.48 -11.97
C LEU A 325 2.33 25.71 -13.45
N ASN A 326 1.25 26.46 -13.75
CA ASN A 326 0.94 26.86 -15.12
C ASN A 326 1.88 27.97 -15.63
N GLU A 327 2.27 28.89 -14.75
CA GLU A 327 3.22 29.97 -15.04
C GLU A 327 4.63 29.45 -15.37
N TYR A 328 5.17 28.53 -14.55
CA TYR A 328 6.47 27.89 -14.79
C TYR A 328 6.40 26.67 -15.72
N LYS A 329 5.28 26.42 -16.41
CA LYS A 329 5.06 25.23 -17.25
C LYS A 329 6.12 25.04 -18.33
N GLU A 330 6.49 26.10 -19.05
CA GLU A 330 7.50 26.01 -20.12
C GLU A 330 8.91 25.70 -19.57
N ARG A 331 9.22 26.20 -18.37
CA ARG A 331 10.49 25.93 -17.66
C ARG A 331 10.54 24.48 -17.16
N LEU A 332 9.43 23.97 -16.61
CA LEU A 332 9.23 22.56 -16.27
C LEU A 332 9.43 21.64 -17.48
N GLN A 333 8.84 21.99 -18.63
CA GLN A 333 9.00 21.24 -19.88
C GLN A 333 10.45 21.30 -20.39
N SER A 334 11.11 22.46 -20.36
CA SER A 334 12.52 22.60 -20.75
C SER A 334 13.49 21.77 -19.89
N LEU A 335 13.17 21.53 -18.62
CA LEU A 335 13.90 20.61 -17.75
C LEU A 335 13.65 19.15 -18.13
N LEU A 336 12.39 18.74 -18.34
CA LEU A 336 12.07 17.37 -18.81
C LEU A 336 12.73 17.05 -20.14
N ASP A 337 12.69 17.98 -21.10
CA ASP A 337 13.35 17.89 -22.40
C ASP A 337 14.83 17.52 -22.28
N LYS A 338 15.55 18.14 -21.32
CA LYS A 338 16.97 17.89 -21.07
C LYS A 338 17.18 16.53 -20.41
N ALA A 339 16.43 16.25 -19.34
CA ALA A 339 16.52 14.98 -18.61
C ALA A 339 16.19 13.77 -19.50
N ALA A 340 15.17 13.88 -20.35
CA ALA A 340 14.80 12.84 -21.31
C ALA A 340 15.92 12.58 -22.33
N LYS A 341 16.51 13.63 -22.91
CA LYS A 341 17.62 13.52 -23.86
C LYS A 341 18.87 12.89 -23.23
N TRP A 342 19.15 13.12 -21.94
CA TRP A 342 20.27 12.44 -21.26
C TRP A 342 19.95 10.99 -20.92
N ARG A 343 18.73 10.71 -20.43
CA ARG A 343 18.27 9.34 -20.14
C ARG A 343 18.32 8.46 -21.40
N ALA A 344 17.88 9.02 -22.53
CA ALA A 344 18.07 8.42 -23.84
C ALA A 344 19.57 8.29 -24.18
N GLY A 345 20.36 9.35 -24.05
CA GLY A 345 21.81 9.36 -24.33
C GLY A 345 22.60 8.29 -23.58
N PHE A 346 22.43 8.16 -22.27
CA PHE A 346 23.09 7.11 -21.47
C PHE A 346 22.73 5.70 -21.95
N TRP A 347 21.46 5.43 -22.25
CA TRP A 347 21.04 4.15 -22.81
C TRP A 347 21.53 3.94 -24.25
N GLN A 348 21.64 5.01 -25.06
CA GLN A 348 22.26 4.94 -26.39
C GLN A 348 23.76 4.63 -26.33
N GLU A 349 24.49 5.21 -25.36
CA GLU A 349 25.90 4.92 -25.12
C GLU A 349 26.11 3.51 -24.58
N GLU A 350 25.24 3.02 -23.68
CA GLU A 350 25.28 1.64 -23.20
C GLU A 350 25.07 0.63 -24.33
N LEU A 351 24.11 0.86 -25.23
CA LEU A 351 23.92 0.06 -26.44
C LEU A 351 25.11 0.16 -27.40
N ALA A 352 25.75 1.33 -27.53
CA ALA A 352 26.95 1.51 -28.35
C ALA A 352 28.13 0.69 -27.81
N ARG A 353 28.41 0.81 -26.51
CA ARG A 353 29.48 0.11 -25.80
C ARG A 353 29.34 -1.42 -25.93
N LEU A 354 28.12 -1.94 -25.79
CA LEU A 354 27.84 -3.37 -25.99
C LEU A 354 28.04 -3.78 -27.46
N ALA A 355 27.62 -2.95 -28.42
CA ALA A 355 27.84 -3.20 -29.85
C ALA A 355 29.34 -3.22 -30.24
N GLU A 356 30.14 -2.27 -29.73
CA GLU A 356 31.60 -2.21 -29.92
C GLU A 356 32.32 -3.43 -29.34
N GLN A 357 31.77 -4.02 -28.27
CA GLN A 357 32.26 -5.26 -27.69
C GLN A 357 31.82 -6.52 -28.47
N ASN A 358 30.97 -6.38 -29.51
CA ASN A 358 30.23 -7.43 -30.22
C ASN A 358 29.15 -8.16 -29.38
N GLU A 359 28.71 -7.57 -28.26
CA GLU A 359 27.71 -8.12 -27.36
C GLU A 359 26.27 -7.75 -27.79
N PHE A 360 25.96 -8.03 -29.05
CA PHE A 360 24.71 -7.60 -29.69
C PHE A 360 23.45 -8.19 -29.06
N TRP A 361 23.52 -9.39 -28.48
CA TRP A 361 22.39 -10.00 -27.76
C TRP A 361 22.17 -9.32 -26.40
N GLN A 362 23.25 -8.96 -25.71
CA GLN A 362 23.21 -8.23 -24.44
C GLN A 362 22.62 -6.82 -24.67
N ALA A 363 22.98 -6.16 -25.78
CA ALA A 363 22.35 -4.92 -26.21
C ALA A 363 20.83 -5.09 -26.47
N ALA A 364 20.41 -6.22 -27.04
CA ALA A 364 19.00 -6.51 -27.30
C ALA A 364 18.19 -6.78 -26.02
N LEU A 365 18.74 -7.57 -25.09
CA LEU A 365 18.16 -7.77 -23.75
C LEU A 365 18.02 -6.42 -23.03
N ARG A 366 19.07 -5.59 -23.05
CA ARG A 366 19.06 -4.27 -22.42
C ARG A 366 18.04 -3.31 -23.04
N TYR A 367 17.90 -3.32 -24.36
CA TYR A 367 16.84 -2.57 -25.04
C TYR A 367 15.43 -3.10 -24.68
N GLN A 368 15.27 -4.42 -24.50
CA GLN A 368 14.02 -5.02 -24.05
C GLN A 368 13.66 -4.64 -22.60
N GLU A 369 14.63 -4.61 -21.68
CA GLU A 369 14.47 -4.07 -20.31
C GLU A 369 14.01 -2.61 -20.33
N VAL A 370 14.73 -1.75 -21.07
CA VAL A 370 14.42 -0.31 -21.20
C VAL A 370 13.01 -0.10 -21.78
N ARG A 371 12.64 -0.88 -22.81
CA ARG A 371 11.29 -0.84 -23.39
C ARG A 371 10.22 -1.31 -22.41
N ALA A 372 10.49 -2.31 -21.57
CA ALA A 372 9.56 -2.75 -20.54
C ALA A 372 9.34 -1.67 -19.47
N LEU A 373 10.42 -1.04 -18.99
CA LEU A 373 10.36 0.08 -18.03
C LEU A 373 9.59 1.28 -18.59
N LEU A 374 9.84 1.65 -19.85
CA LEU A 374 9.13 2.74 -20.56
C LEU A 374 7.67 2.41 -20.91
N SER A 375 7.28 1.13 -20.88
CA SER A 375 5.87 0.72 -21.06
C SER A 375 5.04 0.72 -19.78
N ASN A 376 5.67 0.88 -18.61
CA ASN A 376 4.98 0.88 -17.32
C ASN A 376 4.86 2.29 -16.74
N ALA A 377 3.70 2.91 -16.94
CA ALA A 377 3.40 4.26 -16.44
C ALA A 377 3.40 4.36 -14.90
N ASP A 378 3.20 3.24 -14.18
CA ASP A 378 3.28 3.16 -12.72
C ASP A 378 4.72 2.91 -12.21
N SER A 379 5.73 2.96 -13.10
CA SER A 379 7.13 2.85 -12.74
C SER A 379 7.56 3.97 -11.77
N ALA A 380 7.87 3.60 -10.53
CA ALA A 380 8.39 4.52 -9.52
C ALA A 380 9.74 5.15 -9.92
N GLU A 381 10.47 4.56 -10.86
CA GLU A 381 11.78 5.04 -11.32
C GLU A 381 11.65 6.06 -12.45
N LEU A 382 10.69 5.85 -13.37
CA LEU A 382 10.50 6.70 -14.55
C LEU A 382 9.25 7.59 -14.47
N GLY A 383 8.55 7.61 -13.34
CA GLY A 383 7.32 8.36 -13.10
C GLY A 383 7.40 9.86 -13.44
N LEU A 384 8.59 10.45 -13.44
CA LEU A 384 8.80 11.82 -13.92
C LEU A 384 8.33 12.04 -15.37
N TYR A 385 8.57 11.07 -16.24
CA TYR A 385 8.27 11.16 -17.68
C TYR A 385 6.80 10.88 -18.03
N PHE A 386 6.00 10.35 -17.10
CA PHE A 386 4.58 10.04 -17.29
C PHE A 386 3.63 11.01 -16.56
N LYS A 387 4.08 11.67 -15.47
CA LYS A 387 3.21 12.46 -14.58
C LYS A 387 2.89 13.87 -15.06
N LEU A 388 3.66 14.47 -15.97
CA LEU A 388 3.47 15.87 -16.38
C LEU A 388 2.39 16.03 -17.47
N ARG A 389 1.19 15.51 -17.18
CA ARG A 389 0.02 15.50 -18.06
C ARG A 389 -0.48 16.91 -18.40
N SER A 390 -0.08 17.41 -19.55
CA SER A 390 -0.89 18.30 -20.38
C SER A 390 -1.43 17.53 -21.59
N ASP A 391 -2.31 18.13 -22.39
CA ASP A 391 -3.15 17.41 -23.36
C ASP A 391 -2.41 16.73 -24.54
N ASN A 392 -1.08 16.85 -24.60
CA ASN A 392 -0.19 16.20 -25.58
C ASN A 392 0.87 15.28 -24.92
N ALA A 393 0.78 14.97 -23.62
CA ALA A 393 1.93 14.55 -22.81
C ALA A 393 2.18 13.02 -22.69
N GLU A 394 1.91 12.24 -23.74
CA GLU A 394 2.46 10.87 -23.87
C GLU A 394 3.93 10.91 -24.38
N LEU A 395 4.36 12.06 -24.90
CA LEU A 395 5.58 12.26 -25.69
C LEU A 395 6.91 11.88 -25.02
N TYR A 396 7.14 12.06 -23.71
CA TYR A 396 8.51 11.95 -23.17
C TYR A 396 9.01 10.50 -23.06
N ALA A 397 8.20 9.59 -22.53
CA ALA A 397 8.57 8.16 -22.50
C ALA A 397 8.68 7.60 -23.93
N GLU A 398 7.78 8.01 -24.84
CA GLU A 398 7.84 7.64 -26.26
C GLU A 398 9.07 8.23 -26.97
N GLN A 399 9.48 9.47 -26.67
CA GLN A 399 10.68 10.09 -27.23
C GLN A 399 11.92 9.28 -26.83
N ILE A 400 12.07 8.98 -25.54
CA ILE A 400 13.19 8.16 -25.04
C ILE A 400 13.16 6.78 -25.71
N GLN A 401 11.98 6.14 -25.81
CA GLN A 401 11.84 4.85 -26.48
C GLN A 401 12.23 4.92 -27.96
N ASN A 402 11.83 5.98 -28.68
CA ASN A 402 12.14 6.17 -30.09
C ASN A 402 13.63 6.51 -30.33
N GLU A 403 14.25 7.33 -29.48
CA GLU A 403 15.68 7.63 -29.53
C GLU A 403 16.52 6.36 -29.25
N VAL A 404 16.20 5.59 -28.21
CA VAL A 404 16.90 4.34 -27.90
C VAL A 404 16.64 3.26 -28.97
N LYS A 405 15.41 3.13 -29.49
CA LYS A 405 15.06 2.25 -30.61
C LYS A 405 15.86 2.59 -31.87
N THR A 406 16.00 3.88 -32.18
CA THR A 406 16.78 4.34 -33.35
C THR A 406 18.25 3.92 -33.23
N LYS A 407 18.83 4.03 -32.03
CA LYS A 407 20.20 3.55 -31.76
C LYS A 407 20.30 2.02 -31.85
N PHE A 408 19.36 1.28 -31.27
CA PHE A 408 19.30 -0.19 -31.40
C PHE A 408 19.26 -0.62 -32.87
N ILE A 409 18.39 0.00 -33.69
CA ILE A 409 18.28 -0.27 -35.13
C ILE A 409 19.60 0.04 -35.86
N SER A 410 20.31 1.11 -35.51
CA SER A 410 21.61 1.46 -36.12
C SER A 410 22.74 0.46 -35.82
N VAL A 411 22.61 -0.35 -34.75
CA VAL A 411 23.54 -1.42 -34.38
C VAL A 411 23.28 -2.72 -35.18
N LEU A 412 22.06 -2.94 -35.66
CA LEU A 412 21.66 -4.20 -36.30
C LEU A 412 22.50 -4.61 -37.52
N PRO A 413 22.98 -3.72 -38.42
CA PRO A 413 23.85 -4.12 -39.53
C PRO A 413 25.16 -4.78 -39.07
N ALA A 414 25.73 -4.31 -37.96
CA ALA A 414 26.92 -4.93 -37.36
C ALA A 414 26.60 -6.29 -36.74
N ALA A 415 25.48 -6.39 -36.01
CA ALA A 415 24.99 -7.65 -35.44
C ALA A 415 24.71 -8.71 -36.51
N PHE A 416 24.01 -8.32 -37.58
CA PHE A 416 23.74 -9.14 -38.76
C PHE A 416 25.04 -9.62 -39.39
N LYS A 417 25.98 -8.72 -39.71
CA LYS A 417 27.28 -9.08 -40.30
C LYS A 417 28.07 -10.05 -39.43
N HIS A 418 28.10 -9.84 -38.11
CA HIS A 418 28.82 -10.70 -37.17
C HIS A 418 28.18 -12.10 -37.06
N TYR A 419 26.87 -12.17 -36.81
CA TYR A 419 26.17 -13.47 -36.69
C TYR A 419 26.09 -14.21 -38.03
N PHE A 420 25.96 -13.55 -39.18
CA PHE A 420 26.04 -14.23 -40.48
C PHE A 420 27.39 -14.86 -40.76
N ALA A 421 28.50 -14.22 -40.37
CA ALA A 421 29.83 -14.83 -40.48
C ALA A 421 29.96 -16.06 -39.57
N ALA A 422 29.37 -16.03 -38.38
CA ALA A 422 29.31 -17.17 -37.47
C ALA A 422 28.39 -18.30 -37.99
N ILE A 423 27.23 -17.98 -38.58
CA ILE A 423 26.31 -18.93 -39.23
C ILE A 423 26.99 -19.65 -40.40
N ASP A 424 27.65 -18.90 -41.29
CA ASP A 424 28.31 -19.47 -42.47
C ASP A 424 29.46 -20.40 -42.06
N TYR A 425 30.27 -19.99 -41.08
CA TYR A 425 31.30 -20.85 -40.48
C TYR A 425 30.70 -22.11 -39.83
N ALA A 426 29.64 -21.97 -39.01
CA ALA A 426 29.01 -23.08 -38.31
C ALA A 426 28.37 -24.08 -39.29
N SER A 427 27.62 -23.60 -40.27
CA SER A 427 26.93 -24.42 -41.27
C SER A 427 27.88 -25.08 -42.28
N ASN A 428 28.85 -24.34 -42.81
CA ASN A 428 29.58 -24.75 -44.02
C ASN A 428 31.05 -25.15 -43.77
N ILE A 429 31.60 -24.87 -42.58
CA ILE A 429 32.99 -25.22 -42.23
C ILE A 429 33.03 -26.18 -41.03
N ALA A 430 32.34 -25.84 -39.93
CA ALA A 430 32.40 -26.61 -38.68
C ALA A 430 31.34 -27.71 -38.53
N ASN A 431 30.31 -27.73 -39.40
CA ASN A 431 29.18 -28.68 -39.34
C ASN A 431 28.39 -28.64 -37.99
N THR A 432 28.40 -27.48 -37.32
CA THR A 432 27.71 -27.21 -36.05
C THR A 432 26.34 -26.56 -36.31
N HIS A 433 25.43 -27.36 -36.86
CA HIS A 433 24.11 -26.89 -37.27
C HIS A 433 23.19 -26.48 -36.11
N GLY A 434 23.46 -26.91 -34.87
CA GLY A 434 22.79 -26.41 -33.66
C GLY A 434 23.15 -24.95 -33.38
N ILE A 435 24.43 -24.60 -33.43
CA ILE A 435 24.90 -23.20 -33.32
C ILE A 435 24.33 -22.36 -34.48
N SER A 436 24.42 -22.87 -35.71
CA SER A 436 23.91 -22.19 -36.92
C SER A 436 22.41 -21.84 -36.81
N LEU A 437 21.56 -22.80 -36.44
CA LEU A 437 20.13 -22.58 -36.26
C LEU A 437 19.85 -21.58 -35.13
N THR A 438 20.59 -21.68 -34.02
CA THR A 438 20.43 -20.79 -32.86
C THR A 438 20.76 -19.34 -33.23
N LEU A 439 21.85 -19.10 -33.97
CA LEU A 439 22.20 -17.77 -34.47
C LEU A 439 21.16 -17.21 -35.45
N CYS A 440 20.59 -18.03 -36.34
CA CYS A 440 19.47 -17.62 -37.19
C CYS A 440 18.24 -17.21 -36.37
N LYS A 441 17.96 -17.91 -35.27
CA LYS A 441 16.85 -17.59 -34.35
C LYS A 441 17.11 -16.32 -33.55
N MET A 442 18.35 -16.08 -33.11
CA MET A 442 18.75 -14.80 -32.51
C MET A 442 18.55 -13.64 -33.48
N LEU A 443 18.96 -13.77 -34.76
CA LEU A 443 18.72 -12.75 -35.79
C LEU A 443 17.22 -12.50 -36.05
N GLN A 444 16.39 -13.55 -36.01
CA GLN A 444 14.94 -13.41 -36.08
C GLN A 444 14.41 -12.59 -34.88
N SER A 445 14.80 -12.94 -33.65
CA SER A 445 14.36 -12.20 -32.45
C SER A 445 14.85 -10.75 -32.42
N LEU A 446 16.08 -10.46 -32.90
CA LEU A 446 16.56 -9.08 -33.09
C LEU A 446 15.67 -8.29 -34.08
N SER A 447 15.19 -8.95 -35.13
CA SER A 447 14.29 -8.35 -36.13
C SER A 447 12.91 -8.05 -35.54
N GLU A 448 12.37 -8.98 -34.75
CA GLU A 448 11.09 -8.82 -34.05
C GLU A 448 11.16 -7.69 -33.01
N LEU A 449 12.24 -7.59 -32.23
CA LEU A 449 12.47 -6.50 -31.27
C LEU A 449 12.56 -5.11 -31.94
N ALA A 450 13.10 -5.02 -33.16
CA ALA A 450 13.13 -3.78 -33.94
C ALA A 450 11.74 -3.30 -34.42
N GLY A 451 10.75 -4.20 -34.46
CA GLY A 451 9.43 -3.96 -35.06
C GLY A 451 9.17 -4.74 -36.36
N GLY A 452 9.93 -5.82 -36.62
CA GLY A 452 9.77 -6.71 -37.77
C GLY A 452 10.48 -6.25 -39.05
N ASP A 453 10.37 -7.07 -40.10
CA ASP A 453 11.07 -6.94 -41.40
C ASP A 453 11.00 -5.53 -42.03
N HIS A 454 9.95 -4.75 -41.74
CA HIS A 454 9.74 -3.39 -42.26
C HIS A 454 10.51 -2.29 -41.51
N ALA A 455 10.90 -2.52 -40.25
CA ALA A 455 11.63 -1.56 -39.42
C ALA A 455 13.16 -1.72 -39.52
N LEU A 456 13.64 -2.71 -40.27
CA LEU A 456 15.05 -3.02 -40.44
C LEU A 456 15.75 -2.11 -41.48
N PRO A 457 17.06 -1.83 -41.32
CA PRO A 457 17.88 -1.28 -42.38
C PRO A 457 17.88 -2.20 -43.61
N GLU A 458 18.01 -1.62 -44.81
CA GLU A 458 17.89 -2.37 -46.07
C GLU A 458 18.85 -3.55 -46.17
N GLU A 459 20.10 -3.39 -45.74
CA GLU A 459 21.11 -4.47 -45.70
C GLU A 459 20.65 -5.68 -44.86
N CYS A 460 20.01 -5.42 -43.71
CA CYS A 460 19.49 -6.47 -42.83
C CYS A 460 18.29 -7.17 -43.48
N ARG A 461 17.36 -6.37 -44.04
CA ARG A 461 16.18 -6.86 -44.75
C ARG A 461 16.53 -7.75 -45.95
N LEU A 462 17.53 -7.36 -46.74
CA LEU A 462 18.03 -8.14 -47.88
C LEU A 462 18.72 -9.45 -47.45
N ALA A 463 19.21 -9.54 -46.22
CA ALA A 463 19.82 -10.75 -45.68
C ALA A 463 18.79 -11.77 -45.13
N LEU A 464 17.58 -11.34 -44.74
CA LEU A 464 16.54 -12.22 -44.17
C LEU A 464 16.22 -13.48 -45.00
N PRO A 465 16.12 -13.44 -46.35
CA PRO A 465 15.93 -14.67 -47.14
C PRO A 465 17.08 -15.65 -46.97
N LYS A 466 18.33 -15.17 -46.90
CA LYS A 466 19.52 -16.01 -46.67
C LYS A 466 19.50 -16.62 -45.26
N MET A 467 19.07 -15.86 -44.25
CA MET A 467 18.88 -16.36 -42.87
C MET A 467 17.88 -17.52 -42.83
N ARG A 468 16.72 -17.36 -43.49
CA ARG A 468 15.68 -18.38 -43.58
C ARG A 468 16.19 -19.66 -44.26
N THR A 469 16.95 -19.52 -45.36
CA THR A 469 17.63 -20.67 -46.02
C THR A 469 18.63 -21.38 -45.11
N TYR A 470 19.50 -20.66 -44.38
CA TYR A 470 20.42 -21.30 -43.42
C TYR A 470 19.68 -21.98 -42.26
N ALA A 471 18.59 -21.40 -41.76
CA ALA A 471 17.77 -21.98 -40.71
C ALA A 471 17.13 -23.30 -41.19
N GLU A 472 16.53 -23.31 -42.38
CA GLU A 472 15.97 -24.52 -42.98
C GLU A 472 17.03 -25.58 -43.27
N GLN A 473 18.18 -25.21 -43.86
CA GLN A 473 19.28 -26.14 -44.13
C GLN A 473 19.83 -26.73 -42.82
N SER A 474 20.05 -25.89 -41.81
CA SER A 474 20.56 -26.32 -40.50
C SER A 474 19.55 -27.20 -39.79
N LYS A 475 18.25 -26.88 -39.84
CA LYS A 475 17.18 -27.75 -39.30
C LYS A 475 17.12 -29.09 -40.04
N ARG A 476 17.19 -29.12 -41.37
CA ARG A 476 17.18 -30.36 -42.18
C ARG A 476 18.40 -31.24 -41.87
N ASN A 477 19.60 -30.68 -41.75
CA ASN A 477 20.82 -31.43 -41.41
C ASN A 477 20.83 -31.84 -39.93
N LEU A 478 20.36 -30.99 -39.02
CA LEU A 478 20.13 -31.35 -37.61
C LEU A 478 19.21 -32.55 -37.50
N VAL A 479 18.06 -32.54 -38.18
CA VAL A 479 17.15 -33.68 -38.26
C VAL A 479 17.88 -34.88 -38.84
N LYS A 480 18.26 -34.85 -40.12
CA LYS A 480 18.83 -36.00 -40.84
C LYS A 480 20.02 -36.65 -40.14
N ASP A 481 20.97 -35.85 -39.65
CA ASP A 481 22.27 -36.34 -39.20
C ASP A 481 22.40 -36.37 -37.66
N ASN A 482 21.76 -35.47 -36.91
CA ASN A 482 22.00 -35.29 -35.46
C ASN A 482 20.82 -35.63 -34.52
N LEU A 483 19.57 -35.51 -34.96
CA LEU A 483 18.37 -35.50 -34.09
C LEU A 483 17.30 -36.54 -34.48
N GLN A 484 17.13 -36.84 -35.77
CA GLN A 484 16.25 -37.92 -36.23
C GLN A 484 16.82 -39.26 -35.80
N ARG A 485 15.95 -40.12 -35.29
CA ARG A 485 16.28 -41.45 -34.80
C ARG A 485 15.15 -42.38 -35.17
N ALA A 486 15.51 -43.54 -35.69
CA ALA A 486 14.56 -44.63 -35.82
C ALA A 486 14.43 -45.37 -34.48
N LEU A 487 13.27 -45.98 -34.24
CA LEU A 487 13.07 -47.01 -33.23
C LEU A 487 13.01 -48.37 -33.93
N HIS A 488 14.05 -49.17 -33.78
CA HIS A 488 14.11 -50.55 -34.26
C HIS A 488 13.62 -51.49 -33.17
N ILE A 489 12.86 -52.50 -33.57
CA ILE A 489 12.29 -53.51 -32.67
C ILE A 489 12.73 -54.87 -33.18
N ASN A 490 13.75 -55.44 -32.56
CA ASN A 490 14.24 -56.74 -32.94
C ASN A 490 13.26 -57.84 -32.50
N GLU A 491 13.34 -58.99 -33.16
CA GLU A 491 12.54 -60.18 -32.86
C GLU A 491 12.67 -60.59 -31.37
N MET A 492 11.53 -60.88 -30.72
CA MET A 492 11.51 -61.40 -29.35
C MET A 492 11.45 -62.93 -29.36
N SER A 493 12.09 -63.54 -28.36
CA SER A 493 12.09 -64.99 -28.13
C SER A 493 11.02 -65.41 -27.12
N SER A 494 10.56 -66.67 -27.20
CA SER A 494 9.70 -67.30 -26.19
C SER A 494 9.78 -68.81 -26.30
N GLY A 495 9.32 -69.55 -25.28
CA GLY A 495 9.17 -71.01 -25.35
C GLY A 495 8.13 -71.50 -26.38
N SER A 496 7.23 -70.63 -26.83
CA SER A 496 6.22 -70.94 -27.85
C SER A 496 6.65 -70.46 -29.25
N PRO A 497 6.67 -71.32 -30.28
CA PRO A 497 6.99 -70.91 -31.64
C PRO A 497 6.10 -69.77 -32.15
N GLY A 498 6.72 -68.72 -32.71
CA GLY A 498 6.01 -67.58 -33.31
C GLY A 498 5.43 -66.54 -32.34
N LEU A 499 5.22 -66.86 -31.06
CA LEU A 499 4.58 -65.92 -30.10
C LEU A 499 5.38 -64.61 -29.94
N GLY A 500 6.70 -64.71 -29.75
CA GLY A 500 7.57 -63.53 -29.65
C GLY A 500 7.64 -62.68 -30.93
N MET A 501 7.46 -63.30 -32.10
CA MET A 501 7.35 -62.58 -33.38
C MET A 501 6.05 -61.79 -33.50
N THR A 502 4.94 -62.37 -33.06
CA THR A 502 3.64 -61.68 -33.01
C THR A 502 3.72 -60.52 -32.02
N TYR A 503 4.22 -60.74 -30.81
CA TYR A 503 4.31 -59.70 -29.77
C TYR A 503 5.22 -58.53 -30.17
N ALA A 504 6.35 -58.79 -30.83
CA ALA A 504 7.24 -57.74 -31.35
C ALA A 504 6.50 -56.85 -32.38
N ARG A 505 5.71 -57.44 -33.27
CA ARG A 505 4.91 -56.72 -34.27
C ARG A 505 3.70 -56.01 -33.66
N ASP A 506 3.07 -56.58 -32.65
CA ASP A 506 1.98 -55.89 -31.93
C ASP A 506 2.53 -54.62 -31.25
N LEU A 507 3.69 -54.73 -30.60
CA LEU A 507 4.39 -53.60 -29.96
C LEU A 507 4.81 -52.55 -31.01
N GLU A 508 5.32 -52.98 -32.16
CA GLU A 508 5.61 -52.12 -33.30
C GLU A 508 4.38 -51.30 -33.75
N ASN A 509 3.22 -51.95 -33.88
CA ASN A 509 1.98 -51.28 -34.27
C ASN A 509 1.50 -50.25 -33.23
N VAL A 510 1.57 -50.57 -31.94
CA VAL A 510 1.21 -49.63 -30.85
C VAL A 510 2.14 -48.42 -30.84
N LEU A 511 3.46 -48.64 -30.99
CA LEU A 511 4.45 -47.57 -30.97
C LEU A 511 4.41 -46.72 -32.26
N ARG A 512 4.09 -47.32 -33.42
CA ARG A 512 3.78 -46.57 -34.65
C ARG A 512 2.63 -45.59 -34.40
N GLY A 513 1.55 -46.04 -33.76
CA GLY A 513 0.43 -45.18 -33.35
C GLY A 513 0.86 -44.03 -32.42
N LEU A 514 1.73 -44.27 -31.44
CA LEU A 514 2.27 -43.19 -30.61
C LEU A 514 3.09 -42.17 -31.42
N THR A 515 3.99 -42.63 -32.30
CA THR A 515 4.82 -41.74 -33.15
C THR A 515 4.06 -40.92 -34.20
N GLN A 516 2.76 -41.18 -34.40
CA GLN A 516 1.89 -40.38 -35.28
C GLN A 516 1.34 -39.12 -34.60
N ASN A 517 1.45 -38.98 -33.28
CA ASN A 517 0.96 -37.79 -32.57
C ASN A 517 1.95 -36.63 -32.74
N GLU A 518 1.51 -35.57 -33.44
CA GLU A 518 2.38 -34.46 -33.83
C GLU A 518 3.03 -33.76 -32.63
N GLY A 519 4.37 -33.73 -32.64
CA GLY A 519 5.21 -33.12 -31.63
C GLY A 519 5.40 -33.92 -30.33
N LEU A 520 4.71 -35.05 -30.12
CA LEU A 520 4.85 -35.88 -28.91
C LEU A 520 6.27 -36.47 -28.75
N LEU A 521 6.87 -36.87 -29.87
CA LEU A 521 8.24 -37.38 -29.98
C LEU A 521 8.88 -36.80 -31.26
N PRO A 522 9.37 -35.55 -31.23
CA PRO A 522 9.80 -34.84 -32.44
C PRO A 522 10.82 -35.64 -33.27
N TRP A 523 10.47 -35.86 -34.53
CA TRP A 523 11.25 -36.59 -35.55
C TRP A 523 11.58 -38.06 -35.25
N LEU A 524 11.10 -38.65 -34.16
CA LEU A 524 11.21 -40.09 -33.94
C LEU A 524 10.24 -40.84 -34.87
N LYS A 525 10.68 -41.94 -35.48
CA LYS A 525 9.83 -42.84 -36.25
C LYS A 525 10.17 -44.29 -35.95
N VAL A 526 9.19 -45.20 -35.96
CA VAL A 526 9.47 -46.64 -35.93
C VAL A 526 10.06 -47.06 -37.28
N ALA A 527 11.20 -47.77 -37.24
CA ALA A 527 11.99 -48.15 -38.42
C ALA A 527 11.18 -48.99 -39.43
N GLU A 528 11.54 -48.97 -40.70
CA GLU A 528 11.01 -49.90 -41.70
C GLU A 528 11.79 -51.22 -41.72
N ASN A 529 11.15 -52.31 -42.15
CA ASN A 529 11.80 -53.63 -42.20
C ASN A 529 13.03 -53.61 -43.13
N ASN A 530 14.16 -54.09 -42.62
CA ASN A 530 15.49 -54.04 -43.25
C ASN A 530 16.13 -52.63 -43.37
N GLN A 531 15.60 -51.61 -42.70
CA GLN A 531 16.29 -50.33 -42.57
C GLN A 531 17.58 -50.50 -41.74
N PRO A 532 18.75 -50.01 -42.19
CA PRO A 532 20.01 -50.17 -41.45
C PRO A 532 19.99 -49.37 -40.14
N GLN A 533 20.53 -49.96 -39.07
CA GLN A 533 20.61 -49.34 -37.74
C GLN A 533 21.71 -48.28 -37.67
N SER A 534 21.35 -47.05 -37.32
CA SER A 534 22.29 -45.98 -37.00
C SER A 534 22.78 -46.09 -35.55
N SER A 535 24.01 -45.62 -35.28
CA SER A 535 24.56 -45.53 -33.91
C SER A 535 23.80 -44.54 -33.01
N ARG A 536 22.86 -43.77 -33.57
CA ARG A 536 22.01 -42.79 -32.88
C ARG A 536 20.57 -43.28 -32.70
N ASP A 537 20.20 -44.41 -33.30
CA ASP A 537 18.84 -44.95 -33.20
C ASP A 537 18.54 -45.54 -31.81
N TYR A 538 17.25 -45.72 -31.52
CA TYR A 538 16.78 -46.57 -30.43
C TYR A 538 16.60 -48.00 -30.94
N VAL A 539 17.02 -48.98 -30.14
CA VAL A 539 16.90 -50.41 -30.46
C VAL A 539 16.33 -51.14 -29.25
N ILE A 540 15.21 -51.83 -29.45
CA ILE A 540 14.69 -52.85 -28.54
C ILE A 540 15.31 -54.19 -28.93
N TYR A 541 15.99 -54.86 -28.00
CA TYR A 541 16.72 -56.11 -28.26
C TYR A 541 16.77 -57.05 -27.05
N GLY A 542 17.11 -58.32 -27.32
CA GLY A 542 17.20 -59.35 -26.27
C GLY A 542 15.86 -59.59 -25.57
N GLY A 543 14.76 -59.49 -26.31
CA GLY A 543 13.41 -59.66 -25.77
C GLY A 543 13.07 -61.12 -25.49
N ILE A 544 12.50 -61.37 -24.32
CA ILE A 544 12.09 -62.69 -23.85
C ILE A 544 10.69 -62.60 -23.26
N ILE A 545 9.77 -63.40 -23.79
CA ILE A 545 8.52 -63.76 -23.11
C ILE A 545 8.82 -65.04 -22.33
N ALA A 546 8.98 -64.89 -21.02
CA ALA A 546 9.34 -65.97 -20.10
C ALA A 546 8.09 -66.77 -19.70
N ASP A 547 7.04 -66.08 -19.28
CA ASP A 547 5.77 -66.67 -18.84
C ASP A 547 4.61 -66.10 -19.67
N TYR A 548 3.69 -66.97 -20.12
CA TYR A 548 2.52 -66.61 -20.91
C TYR A 548 1.42 -67.67 -20.71
N ASN A 549 0.77 -67.64 -19.54
CA ASN A 549 -0.12 -68.70 -19.08
C ASN A 549 -1.49 -68.13 -18.64
N ALA A 550 -2.58 -68.84 -18.96
CA ALA A 550 -3.93 -68.57 -18.45
C ALA A 550 -4.73 -69.86 -18.16
N GLY A 551 -4.03 -70.92 -17.77
CA GLY A 551 -4.63 -72.17 -17.32
C GLY A 551 -5.28 -72.07 -15.93
N GLU A 552 -4.87 -71.08 -15.12
CA GLU A 552 -5.38 -70.88 -13.77
C GLU A 552 -6.82 -70.33 -13.76
N LEU A 553 -7.63 -70.94 -12.90
CA LEU A 553 -9.03 -70.63 -12.71
C LEU A 553 -9.39 -70.96 -11.25
N VAL A 554 -10.00 -70.00 -10.56
CA VAL A 554 -10.45 -70.11 -9.18
C VAL A 554 -11.97 -70.11 -9.18
N GLU A 555 -12.58 -71.12 -8.57
CA GLU A 555 -14.04 -71.21 -8.42
C GLU A 555 -14.43 -70.96 -6.96
N ARG A 556 -15.52 -70.21 -6.75
CA ARG A 556 -16.12 -70.02 -5.43
C ARG A 556 -17.63 -70.24 -5.56
N SER A 557 -18.18 -71.09 -4.70
CA SER A 557 -19.63 -71.31 -4.61
C SER A 557 -20.18 -70.64 -3.36
N SER A 558 -21.22 -69.86 -3.53
CA SER A 558 -22.01 -69.27 -2.45
C SER A 558 -23.50 -69.51 -2.70
N MET A 559 -24.37 -69.18 -1.75
CA MET A 559 -25.81 -69.32 -1.88
C MET A 559 -26.52 -68.06 -1.40
N ARG A 560 -27.56 -67.65 -2.13
CA ARG A 560 -28.52 -66.61 -1.70
C ARG A 560 -29.93 -67.18 -1.74
N SER A 561 -30.75 -66.95 -0.71
CA SER A 561 -32.16 -67.31 -0.73
C SER A 561 -33.02 -66.14 -1.21
N VAL A 562 -34.05 -66.45 -1.98
CA VAL A 562 -35.10 -65.52 -2.41
C VAL A 562 -36.43 -66.10 -1.95
N ILE A 563 -37.20 -65.32 -1.19
CA ILE A 563 -38.58 -65.67 -0.82
C ILE A 563 -39.50 -65.12 -1.91
N ARG A 564 -40.42 -65.94 -2.42
CA ARG A 564 -41.42 -65.55 -3.41
C ARG A 564 -42.76 -66.26 -3.21
N HIS A 565 -43.84 -65.66 -3.68
CA HIS A 565 -45.20 -66.17 -3.48
C HIS A 565 -45.71 -67.02 -4.66
N ASP A 566 -46.28 -68.18 -4.35
CA ASP A 566 -46.85 -69.14 -5.30
C ASP A 566 -48.24 -68.71 -5.81
N GLU A 567 -48.83 -69.47 -6.75
CA GLU A 567 -50.21 -69.26 -7.16
C GLU A 567 -51.21 -69.47 -6.02
N ILE A 568 -52.25 -68.62 -5.96
CA ILE A 568 -53.31 -68.72 -4.94
C ILE A 568 -54.29 -69.84 -5.32
N GLN A 569 -54.24 -70.94 -4.60
CA GLN A 569 -55.14 -72.08 -4.74
C GLN A 569 -56.48 -71.79 -4.06
N LYS A 570 -57.60 -72.12 -4.73
CA LYS A 570 -58.95 -71.99 -4.18
C LYS A 570 -59.48 -73.37 -3.79
N ILE A 571 -59.74 -73.56 -2.50
CA ILE A 571 -60.14 -74.83 -1.90
C ILE A 571 -61.56 -74.68 -1.32
N SER A 572 -62.37 -75.75 -1.34
CA SER A 572 -63.64 -75.76 -0.60
C SER A 572 -63.34 -75.69 0.91
N ASN A 573 -64.00 -74.78 1.64
CA ASN A 573 -63.84 -74.71 3.09
C ASN A 573 -64.56 -75.90 3.76
N PRO A 574 -63.88 -76.77 4.52
CA PRO A 574 -64.51 -77.93 5.17
C PRO A 574 -65.43 -77.55 6.33
N ASP A 575 -65.21 -76.38 6.96
CA ASP A 575 -66.02 -75.88 8.08
C ASP A 575 -67.23 -75.04 7.61
N TYR A 576 -67.44 -74.89 6.29
CA TYR A 576 -68.54 -74.11 5.72
C TYR A 576 -69.90 -74.75 6.01
N ASN A 577 -70.79 -73.99 6.64
CA ASN A 577 -72.18 -74.37 6.85
C ASN A 577 -73.11 -73.40 6.12
N ALA A 578 -73.87 -73.91 5.14
CA ALA A 578 -74.83 -73.13 4.37
C ALA A 578 -76.03 -72.60 5.20
N GLU A 579 -76.28 -73.17 6.38
CA GLU A 579 -77.33 -72.74 7.32
C GLU A 579 -76.80 -71.77 8.40
N ALA A 580 -75.52 -71.39 8.35
CA ALA A 580 -74.95 -70.44 9.30
C ALA A 580 -75.51 -69.01 9.08
N GLY A 581 -76.06 -68.42 10.15
CA GLY A 581 -76.64 -67.08 10.10
C GLY A 581 -75.61 -65.96 9.85
N ALA A 582 -76.09 -64.78 9.46
CA ALA A 582 -75.27 -63.66 8.96
C ALA A 582 -74.14 -63.16 9.90
N ASN A 583 -74.21 -63.46 11.20
CA ASN A 583 -73.18 -63.11 12.19
C ASN A 583 -72.17 -64.25 12.46
N ALA A 584 -72.20 -65.34 11.69
CA ALA A 584 -71.27 -66.46 11.87
C ALA A 584 -69.84 -66.08 11.46
N PRO A 585 -68.79 -66.56 12.17
CA PRO A 585 -67.40 -66.28 11.82
C PRO A 585 -67.08 -66.65 10.37
N LEU A 586 -66.14 -65.92 9.73
CA LEU A 586 -65.70 -66.18 8.35
C LEU A 586 -65.36 -67.67 8.10
N ARG A 587 -64.80 -68.35 9.10
CA ARG A 587 -64.51 -69.79 9.09
C ARG A 587 -65.72 -70.69 8.80
N GLN A 588 -66.94 -70.26 9.11
CA GLN A 588 -68.17 -71.01 8.87
C GLN A 588 -69.03 -70.43 7.73
N SER A 589 -68.92 -69.12 7.45
CA SER A 589 -69.71 -68.43 6.42
C SER A 589 -69.01 -68.32 5.06
N ALA A 590 -67.68 -68.39 4.99
CA ALA A 590 -66.95 -68.39 3.72
C ALA A 590 -67.00 -69.79 3.06
N LYS A 591 -67.58 -69.87 1.86
CA LYS A 591 -67.71 -71.12 1.07
C LYS A 591 -66.37 -71.72 0.62
N TYR A 592 -65.33 -70.90 0.56
CA TYR A 592 -64.01 -71.26 0.07
C TYR A 592 -62.93 -70.78 1.03
N LEU A 593 -61.82 -71.52 1.07
CA LEU A 593 -60.57 -71.13 1.70
C LEU A 593 -59.54 -70.90 0.58
N TYR A 594 -58.82 -69.79 0.63
CA TYR A 594 -57.71 -69.52 -0.28
C TYR A 594 -56.41 -69.91 0.40
N ARG A 595 -55.57 -70.68 -0.31
CA ARG A 595 -54.27 -71.15 0.18
C ARG A 595 -53.18 -70.68 -0.78
N GLN A 596 -52.17 -70.01 -0.27
CA GLN A 596 -50.96 -69.66 -1.03
C GLN A 596 -49.73 -70.27 -0.36
N ASN A 597 -48.73 -70.65 -1.15
CA ASN A 597 -47.46 -71.10 -0.61
C ASN A 597 -46.46 -69.94 -0.63
N GLU A 598 -45.81 -69.69 0.49
CA GLU A 598 -44.58 -68.90 0.51
C GLU A 598 -43.44 -69.87 0.19
N LEU A 599 -42.75 -69.61 -0.93
CA LEU A 599 -41.66 -70.43 -1.43
C LEU A 599 -40.34 -69.77 -1.10
N GLU A 600 -39.42 -70.54 -0.51
CA GLU A 600 -38.01 -70.16 -0.41
C GLU A 600 -37.26 -70.86 -1.54
N GLN A 601 -36.65 -70.05 -2.41
CA GLN A 601 -35.85 -70.50 -3.53
C GLN A 601 -34.38 -70.21 -3.25
N VAL A 602 -33.58 -71.25 -3.05
CA VAL A 602 -32.13 -71.14 -2.94
C VAL A 602 -31.53 -70.96 -4.33
N ILE A 603 -30.60 -70.03 -4.46
CA ILE A 603 -29.84 -69.79 -5.69
C ILE A 603 -28.37 -69.99 -5.34
N THR A 604 -27.77 -71.02 -5.94
CA THR A 604 -26.33 -71.25 -5.88
C THR A 604 -25.65 -70.30 -6.85
N VAL A 605 -24.76 -69.44 -6.35
CA VAL A 605 -23.97 -68.50 -7.14
C VAL A 605 -22.55 -69.06 -7.24
N LYS A 606 -22.16 -69.44 -8.46
CA LYS A 606 -20.80 -69.88 -8.78
C LYS A 606 -20.03 -68.72 -9.39
N GLU A 607 -19.16 -68.10 -8.59
CA GLU A 607 -18.16 -67.16 -9.08
C GLU A 607 -16.98 -67.93 -9.69
N ILE A 608 -16.51 -67.47 -10.84
CA ILE A 608 -15.37 -68.04 -11.56
C ILE A 608 -14.42 -66.88 -11.89
N GLU A 609 -13.20 -66.94 -11.36
CA GLU A 609 -12.13 -66.00 -11.61
C GLU A 609 -11.05 -66.66 -12.46
N ARG A 610 -10.85 -66.20 -13.69
CA ARG A 610 -9.69 -66.59 -14.50
C ARG A 610 -8.52 -65.67 -14.24
N LEU A 611 -7.33 -66.27 -14.15
CA LEU A 611 -6.07 -65.56 -14.02
C LEU A 611 -5.22 -65.79 -15.27
N ALA A 612 -4.46 -64.77 -15.67
CA ALA A 612 -3.39 -64.89 -16.65
C ALA A 612 -2.11 -64.25 -16.12
N HIS A 613 -1.01 -64.99 -16.18
CA HIS A 613 0.32 -64.53 -15.82
C HIS A 613 1.15 -64.30 -17.09
N LEU A 614 1.59 -63.06 -17.27
CA LEU A 614 2.49 -62.66 -18.35
C LEU A 614 3.77 -62.10 -17.73
N ARG A 615 4.91 -62.68 -18.13
CA ARG A 615 6.24 -62.16 -17.79
C ARG A 615 7.07 -61.96 -19.04
N ILE A 616 7.41 -60.70 -19.30
CA ILE A 616 8.06 -60.24 -20.52
C ILE A 616 9.13 -59.23 -20.15
N PHE A 617 10.32 -59.33 -20.75
CA PHE A 617 11.36 -58.32 -20.59
C PHE A 617 12.17 -58.13 -21.87
N PHE A 618 12.70 -56.92 -22.07
CA PHE A 618 13.60 -56.57 -23.17
C PHE A 618 14.49 -55.38 -22.81
N ASN A 619 15.62 -55.25 -23.51
CA ASN A 619 16.53 -54.12 -23.32
C ASN A 619 16.19 -53.01 -24.32
N LEU A 620 16.07 -51.77 -23.85
CA LEU A 620 16.06 -50.57 -24.68
C LEU A 620 17.43 -49.90 -24.61
N LYS A 621 18.09 -49.75 -25.76
CA LYS A 621 19.30 -48.94 -25.91
C LYS A 621 19.03 -47.78 -26.87
N GLY A 622 19.52 -46.60 -26.52
CA GLY A 622 19.55 -45.42 -27.40
C GLY A 622 20.36 -44.29 -26.75
N PRO A 623 20.49 -43.11 -27.39
CA PRO A 623 21.41 -42.10 -26.87
C PRO A 623 20.82 -41.39 -25.63
N GLY A 624 21.45 -41.67 -24.48
CA GLY A 624 20.99 -41.25 -23.15
C GLY A 624 20.20 -42.31 -22.38
N VAL A 625 19.93 -43.49 -22.96
CA VAL A 625 19.11 -44.56 -22.37
C VAL A 625 19.75 -45.92 -22.58
N THR A 626 19.91 -46.72 -21.54
CA THR A 626 20.27 -48.14 -21.63
C THR A 626 19.64 -48.85 -20.44
N GLU A 627 18.45 -49.42 -20.68
CA GLU A 627 17.50 -49.81 -19.64
C GLU A 627 16.90 -51.19 -19.92
N LEU A 628 16.67 -51.97 -18.86
CA LEU A 628 15.91 -53.22 -18.92
C LEU A 628 14.45 -52.91 -18.58
N LEU A 629 13.53 -53.11 -19.53
CA LEU A 629 12.11 -52.96 -19.29
C LEU A 629 11.49 -54.35 -19.09
N GLU A 630 11.02 -54.60 -17.86
CA GLU A 630 10.28 -55.81 -17.48
C GLU A 630 8.81 -55.47 -17.15
N LEU A 631 7.94 -56.43 -17.42
CA LEU A 631 6.55 -56.52 -16.98
C LEU A 631 6.33 -57.96 -16.48
N ASN A 632 5.79 -58.09 -15.27
CA ASN A 632 5.55 -59.36 -14.59
C ASN A 632 4.23 -59.24 -13.84
N GLU A 633 3.12 -59.54 -14.52
CA GLU A 633 1.77 -59.10 -14.13
C GLU A 633 0.77 -60.26 -14.09
N PHE A 634 -0.17 -60.18 -13.14
CA PHE A 634 -1.27 -61.13 -12.97
C PHE A 634 -2.59 -60.44 -13.30
N TYR A 635 -3.12 -60.74 -14.48
CA TYR A 635 -4.40 -60.24 -14.96
C TYR A 635 -5.53 -61.13 -14.45
N SER A 636 -6.62 -60.54 -13.97
CA SER A 636 -7.79 -61.27 -13.46
C SER A 636 -9.08 -60.86 -14.15
N ARG A 637 -9.98 -61.82 -14.37
CA ARG A 637 -11.34 -61.56 -14.85
C ARG A 637 -12.35 -62.47 -14.13
N LYS A 638 -13.37 -61.85 -13.55
CA LYS A 638 -14.46 -62.52 -12.83
C LYS A 638 -15.70 -62.66 -13.70
N PHE A 639 -16.40 -63.76 -13.50
CA PHE A 639 -17.65 -64.15 -14.11
C PHE A 639 -18.53 -64.79 -13.02
N ALA A 640 -19.85 -64.66 -13.10
CA ALA A 640 -20.77 -65.37 -12.20
C ALA A 640 -21.79 -66.21 -12.98
N ILE A 641 -22.14 -67.37 -12.42
CA ILE A 641 -23.19 -68.25 -12.94
C ILE A 641 -24.11 -68.61 -11.78
N GLU A 642 -25.37 -68.24 -11.88
CA GLU A 642 -26.42 -68.55 -10.91
C GLU A 642 -27.21 -69.78 -11.36
N GLN A 643 -27.44 -70.70 -10.43
CA GLN A 643 -28.18 -71.94 -10.66
C GLN A 643 -29.19 -72.16 -9.53
N SER A 644 -30.40 -72.56 -9.91
CA SER A 644 -31.50 -72.86 -8.98
C SER A 644 -32.48 -73.80 -9.67
N HIS A 645 -32.58 -75.02 -9.19
CA HIS A 645 -33.45 -76.04 -9.75
C HIS A 645 -34.86 -75.91 -9.16
N LEU A 646 -35.86 -75.71 -10.03
CA LEU A 646 -37.24 -75.35 -9.68
C LEU A 646 -38.00 -76.36 -8.79
N PHE A 647 -37.45 -77.57 -8.59
CA PHE A 647 -38.05 -78.62 -7.77
C PHE A 647 -37.19 -79.06 -6.58
N GLU A 648 -35.87 -78.82 -6.60
CA GLU A 648 -34.93 -79.26 -5.57
C GLU A 648 -34.41 -78.10 -4.71
N ASP A 649 -34.20 -76.91 -5.30
CA ASP A 649 -33.79 -75.70 -4.57
C ASP A 649 -34.97 -74.82 -4.16
N VAL A 650 -36.20 -75.17 -4.57
CA VAL A 650 -37.44 -74.46 -4.20
C VAL A 650 -38.20 -75.28 -3.16
N HIS A 651 -38.40 -74.70 -1.98
CA HIS A 651 -39.10 -75.35 -0.88
C HIS A 651 -40.24 -74.49 -0.35
N ARG A 652 -41.33 -75.13 0.10
CA ARG A 652 -42.45 -74.43 0.75
C ARG A 652 -42.04 -74.03 2.18
N LYS A 653 -41.73 -72.75 2.38
CA LYS A 653 -41.37 -72.15 3.67
C LYS A 653 -42.55 -72.20 4.65
N ARG A 654 -43.74 -71.87 4.14
CA ARG A 654 -45.05 -72.05 4.81
C ARG A 654 -46.19 -72.07 3.80
N SER A 655 -47.36 -72.52 4.24
CA SER A 655 -48.62 -72.31 3.52
C SER A 655 -49.44 -71.29 4.32
N ILE A 656 -49.96 -70.27 3.65
CA ILE A 656 -50.77 -69.19 4.22
C ILE A 656 -52.21 -69.46 3.78
N GLU A 657 -53.14 -69.46 4.73
CA GLU A 657 -54.56 -69.73 4.48
C GLU A 657 -55.40 -68.52 4.91
N ALA A 658 -56.29 -68.08 4.04
CA ALA A 658 -57.11 -66.89 4.19
C ALA A 658 -58.54 -67.11 3.68
N TYR A 659 -59.51 -66.39 4.23
CA TYR A 659 -60.91 -66.52 3.82
C TYR A 659 -61.27 -65.52 2.71
N ASP A 660 -60.56 -64.39 2.62
CA ASP A 660 -60.53 -63.55 1.43
C ASP A 660 -59.28 -63.85 0.59
N ARG A 661 -59.40 -63.73 -0.73
CA ARG A 661 -58.27 -63.77 -1.66
C ARG A 661 -57.40 -62.51 -1.55
N MET A 662 -57.98 -61.39 -1.15
CA MET A 662 -57.29 -60.10 -1.04
C MET A 662 -56.33 -60.01 0.16
N GLU A 663 -56.38 -60.97 1.08
CA GLU A 663 -55.46 -61.11 2.22
C GLU A 663 -54.12 -61.80 1.83
N LEU A 664 -53.97 -62.24 0.58
CA LEU A 664 -52.83 -62.98 0.06
C LEU A 664 -52.01 -62.17 -0.95
N THR A 665 -50.69 -62.40 -0.98
CA THR A 665 -49.74 -61.66 -1.83
C THR A 665 -49.97 -61.95 -3.32
N VAL A 666 -49.64 -60.99 -4.19
CA VAL A 666 -49.61 -61.25 -5.64
C VAL A 666 -48.56 -62.32 -5.95
N PRO A 667 -48.87 -63.39 -6.72
CA PRO A 667 -47.90 -64.41 -7.09
C PRO A 667 -46.70 -63.84 -7.87
N GLU A 668 -45.51 -64.37 -7.57
CA GLU A 668 -44.23 -63.86 -8.07
C GLU A 668 -43.52 -64.90 -8.95
N ALA A 669 -43.14 -64.47 -10.16
CA ALA A 669 -42.36 -65.28 -11.09
C ALA A 669 -40.98 -65.65 -10.49
N PRO A 670 -40.37 -66.78 -10.89
CA PRO A 670 -39.00 -67.11 -10.51
C PRO A 670 -38.03 -65.98 -10.90
N PRO A 671 -37.03 -65.66 -10.06
CA PRO A 671 -36.05 -64.62 -10.37
C PRO A 671 -35.19 -65.01 -11.58
N SER A 672 -34.83 -64.01 -12.39
CA SER A 672 -33.87 -64.18 -13.49
C SER A 672 -32.48 -64.50 -12.92
N LEU A 673 -31.92 -65.63 -13.32
CA LEU A 673 -30.58 -66.07 -12.94
C LEU A 673 -29.53 -65.46 -13.87
N LEU A 674 -28.47 -64.88 -13.32
CA LEU A 674 -27.33 -64.36 -14.08
C LEU A 674 -26.46 -65.53 -14.59
N ASN A 675 -26.01 -65.48 -15.84
CA ASN A 675 -25.22 -66.54 -16.47
C ASN A 675 -24.15 -65.97 -17.41
N ASP A 676 -23.00 -65.59 -16.84
CA ASP A 676 -21.89 -65.03 -17.61
C ASP A 676 -21.21 -66.09 -18.48
N ARG A 677 -20.93 -65.73 -19.74
CA ARG A 677 -20.03 -66.52 -20.59
C ARG A 677 -18.59 -66.37 -20.09
N VAL A 678 -18.15 -67.31 -19.26
CA VAL A 678 -16.73 -67.49 -18.88
C VAL A 678 -15.84 -67.51 -20.14
N TRP A 679 -14.80 -66.67 -20.15
CA TRP A 679 -13.84 -66.62 -21.25
C TRP A 679 -12.99 -67.90 -21.32
N SER A 680 -12.48 -68.20 -22.51
CA SER A 680 -11.42 -69.21 -22.70
C SER A 680 -10.06 -68.66 -22.24
N SER A 681 -9.10 -69.56 -21.99
CA SER A 681 -7.71 -69.16 -21.72
C SER A 681 -7.09 -68.37 -22.88
N GLY A 682 -7.50 -68.62 -24.12
CA GLY A 682 -7.05 -67.86 -25.30
C GLY A 682 -7.57 -66.41 -25.30
N GLU A 683 -8.84 -66.20 -24.95
CA GLU A 683 -9.42 -64.86 -24.79
C GLU A 683 -8.81 -64.10 -23.61
N MET A 684 -8.53 -64.79 -22.50
CA MET A 684 -7.84 -64.19 -21.35
C MET A 684 -6.39 -63.78 -21.69
N LEU A 685 -5.67 -64.59 -22.48
CA LEU A 685 -4.33 -64.25 -22.97
C LEU A 685 -4.35 -63.10 -23.98
N ASP A 686 -5.36 -63.01 -24.86
CA ASP A 686 -5.49 -61.89 -25.79
C ASP A 686 -5.81 -60.57 -25.07
N PHE A 687 -6.65 -60.62 -24.02
CA PHE A 687 -6.87 -59.49 -23.11
C PHE A 687 -5.57 -59.06 -22.44
N ALA A 688 -4.89 -59.99 -21.75
CA ALA A 688 -3.64 -59.72 -21.03
C ALA A 688 -2.53 -59.20 -21.96
N ARG A 689 -2.40 -59.74 -23.18
CA ARG A 689 -1.45 -59.28 -24.21
C ARG A 689 -1.69 -57.82 -24.59
N LYS A 690 -2.94 -57.41 -24.80
CA LYS A 690 -3.28 -56.03 -25.16
C LYS A 690 -2.95 -55.07 -24.02
N ASP A 691 -3.30 -55.45 -22.79
CA ASP A 691 -3.02 -54.70 -21.58
C ASP A 691 -1.50 -54.53 -21.31
N SER A 692 -0.73 -55.62 -21.47
CA SER A 692 0.73 -55.60 -21.32
C SER A 692 1.41 -54.74 -22.38
N LEU A 693 0.97 -54.79 -23.64
CA LEU A 693 1.47 -53.94 -24.72
C LEU A 693 1.26 -52.45 -24.43
N TYR A 694 0.10 -52.07 -23.91
CA TYR A 694 -0.16 -50.69 -23.50
C TYR A 694 0.71 -50.25 -22.31
N SER A 695 0.90 -51.12 -21.32
CA SER A 695 1.80 -50.87 -20.19
C SER A 695 3.27 -50.68 -20.64
N PHE A 696 3.75 -51.48 -21.60
CA PHE A 696 5.05 -51.26 -22.22
C PHE A 696 5.11 -49.97 -23.04
N ALA A 697 4.04 -49.58 -23.73
CA ALA A 697 3.99 -48.34 -24.50
C ALA A 697 4.15 -47.11 -23.58
N VAL A 698 3.58 -47.13 -22.36
CA VAL A 698 3.80 -46.10 -21.33
C VAL A 698 5.27 -46.09 -20.87
N LYS A 699 5.82 -47.26 -20.47
CA LYS A 699 7.24 -47.39 -20.06
C LYS A 699 8.21 -46.89 -21.14
N LEU A 700 7.94 -47.22 -22.41
CA LEU A 700 8.76 -46.81 -23.55
C LEU A 700 8.63 -45.32 -23.86
N LEU A 701 7.41 -44.76 -23.85
CA LEU A 701 7.20 -43.34 -24.10
C LEU A 701 7.94 -42.47 -23.08
N TYR A 702 7.91 -42.85 -21.80
CA TYR A 702 8.67 -42.19 -20.73
C TYR A 702 10.19 -42.14 -21.02
N GLN A 703 10.76 -43.25 -21.51
CA GLN A 703 12.19 -43.35 -21.85
C GLN A 703 12.55 -42.58 -23.13
N LEU A 704 11.72 -42.67 -24.17
CA LEU A 704 11.92 -41.94 -25.44
C LEU A 704 11.84 -40.42 -25.23
N GLN A 705 10.94 -39.98 -24.34
CA GLN A 705 10.81 -38.58 -23.91
C GLN A 705 11.99 -38.06 -23.06
N TYR A 706 12.98 -38.88 -22.72
CA TYR A 706 14.19 -38.40 -22.04
C TYR A 706 15.14 -37.62 -22.96
N PHE A 707 15.05 -37.76 -24.28
CA PHE A 707 16.04 -37.20 -25.20
C PHE A 707 16.28 -35.67 -25.07
N PRO A 708 15.26 -34.80 -24.96
CA PRO A 708 15.48 -33.35 -24.78
C PRO A 708 16.26 -33.05 -23.50
N LEU A 709 15.94 -33.74 -22.40
CA LEU A 709 16.60 -33.60 -21.09
C LEU A 709 18.05 -34.09 -21.15
N PHE A 710 18.32 -35.19 -21.87
CA PHE A 710 19.69 -35.67 -22.12
C PHE A 710 20.53 -34.65 -22.92
N LEU A 711 19.94 -33.96 -23.90
CA LEU A 711 20.63 -32.88 -24.63
C LEU A 711 20.98 -31.71 -23.71
N ALA A 712 20.02 -31.27 -22.88
CA ALA A 712 20.23 -30.19 -21.91
C ALA A 712 21.33 -30.54 -20.89
N GLN A 713 21.25 -31.71 -20.25
CA GLN A 713 22.27 -32.21 -19.31
C GLN A 713 23.65 -32.31 -19.95
N ARG A 714 23.74 -32.76 -21.20
CA ARG A 714 25.02 -32.79 -21.94
C ARG A 714 25.57 -31.39 -22.16
N ALA A 715 24.72 -30.46 -22.58
CA ALA A 715 25.11 -29.08 -22.83
C ALA A 715 25.54 -28.34 -21.55
N GLU A 716 24.84 -28.55 -20.44
CA GLU A 716 25.22 -28.03 -19.12
C GLU A 716 26.53 -28.64 -18.62
N LYS A 717 26.74 -29.94 -18.82
CA LYS A 717 28.02 -30.59 -18.52
C LYS A 717 29.18 -29.99 -19.34
N PHE A 718 29.02 -29.82 -20.65
CA PHE A 718 30.05 -29.19 -21.50
C PHE A 718 30.35 -27.75 -21.05
N ALA A 719 29.34 -26.98 -20.64
CA ALA A 719 29.54 -25.63 -20.08
C ALA A 719 30.30 -25.64 -18.74
N GLN A 720 30.12 -26.67 -17.90
CA GLN A 720 30.91 -26.85 -16.66
C GLN A 720 32.37 -27.26 -16.96
N GLU A 721 32.61 -28.02 -18.03
CA GLU A 721 33.94 -28.44 -18.48
C GLU A 721 34.66 -27.36 -19.31
N GLY A 722 33.98 -26.26 -19.67
CA GLY A 722 34.53 -25.15 -20.46
C GLY A 722 34.53 -25.38 -21.98
N GLU A 723 33.86 -26.44 -22.45
CA GLU A 723 33.67 -26.78 -23.86
C GLU A 723 32.48 -25.99 -24.44
N TRP A 724 32.64 -24.67 -24.55
CA TRP A 724 31.54 -23.74 -24.89
C TRP A 724 30.94 -23.95 -26.28
N GLN A 725 31.71 -24.45 -27.25
CA GLN A 725 31.20 -24.79 -28.59
C GLN A 725 30.26 -26.00 -28.51
N GLU A 726 30.67 -27.04 -27.78
CA GLU A 726 29.90 -28.26 -27.56
C GLU A 726 28.66 -27.96 -26.71
N ALA A 727 28.77 -27.09 -25.71
CA ALA A 727 27.63 -26.57 -24.95
C ALA A 727 26.61 -25.83 -25.84
N ALA A 728 27.06 -24.91 -26.70
CA ALA A 728 26.20 -24.17 -27.61
C ALA A 728 25.55 -25.08 -28.67
N GLU A 729 26.28 -26.06 -29.22
CA GLU A 729 25.77 -27.02 -30.19
C GLU A 729 24.72 -27.97 -29.56
N TYR A 730 24.95 -28.47 -28.35
CA TYR A 730 23.97 -29.33 -27.67
C TYR A 730 22.75 -28.55 -27.15
N TRP A 731 22.89 -27.30 -26.72
CA TRP A 731 21.72 -26.45 -26.41
C TRP A 731 20.95 -26.06 -27.67
N GLY A 732 21.61 -25.72 -28.78
CA GLY A 732 20.94 -25.46 -30.07
C GLY A 732 20.18 -26.67 -30.60
N ARG A 733 20.75 -27.88 -30.42
CA ARG A 733 20.06 -29.16 -30.64
C ARG A 733 18.85 -29.33 -29.73
N CYS A 734 18.98 -29.05 -28.44
CA CYS A 734 17.88 -29.13 -27.47
C CYS A 734 16.74 -28.17 -27.82
N TYR A 735 17.06 -26.92 -28.14
CA TYR A 735 16.12 -25.89 -28.55
C TYR A 735 15.38 -26.28 -29.83
N ALA A 736 16.08 -26.82 -30.85
CA ALA A 736 15.45 -27.32 -32.07
C ALA A 736 14.38 -28.40 -31.79
N VAL A 737 14.67 -29.35 -30.89
CA VAL A 737 13.68 -30.36 -30.46
C VAL A 737 12.51 -29.69 -29.72
N CYS A 738 12.81 -28.72 -28.84
CA CYS A 738 11.80 -28.01 -28.05
C CYS A 738 10.86 -27.13 -28.87
N GLU A 739 11.28 -26.57 -30.01
CA GLU A 739 10.36 -25.85 -30.92
C GLU A 739 9.20 -26.75 -31.37
N GLU A 740 9.52 -27.96 -31.86
CA GLU A 740 8.55 -28.94 -32.37
C GLU A 740 7.84 -29.74 -31.26
N LEU A 741 8.36 -29.71 -30.03
CA LEU A 741 7.84 -30.50 -28.90
C LEU A 741 6.44 -30.03 -28.49
N ASN A 742 5.47 -30.94 -28.57
CA ASN A 742 4.08 -30.70 -28.23
C ASN A 742 3.66 -31.61 -27.06
N THR A 743 3.60 -31.04 -25.87
CA THR A 743 3.15 -31.72 -24.65
C THR A 743 1.62 -31.61 -24.56
N PRO A 744 0.84 -32.69 -24.67
CA PRO A 744 -0.61 -32.63 -24.59
C PRO A 744 -1.10 -32.18 -23.20
N ALA A 745 -2.38 -31.77 -23.12
CA ALA A 745 -3.00 -31.34 -21.88
C ALA A 745 -3.11 -32.49 -20.86
N ASP A 746 -3.60 -33.64 -21.30
CA ASP A 746 -3.45 -34.93 -20.63
C ASP A 746 -2.66 -35.89 -21.55
N ILE A 747 -1.75 -36.66 -20.96
CA ILE A 747 -0.93 -37.65 -21.66
C ILE A 747 -1.63 -39.01 -21.78
N ALA A 748 -2.68 -39.27 -20.98
CA ALA A 748 -3.50 -40.47 -21.09
C ALA A 748 -4.34 -40.50 -22.39
N ASP A 749 -4.85 -39.34 -22.81
CA ASP A 749 -5.65 -39.17 -24.04
C ASP A 749 -4.94 -39.66 -25.31
N VAL A 750 -3.61 -39.57 -25.34
CA VAL A 750 -2.75 -40.04 -26.45
C VAL A 750 -2.96 -41.53 -26.73
N PHE A 751 -3.22 -42.33 -25.70
CA PHE A 751 -3.37 -43.78 -25.80
C PHE A 751 -4.79 -44.23 -26.14
N LYS A 752 -5.79 -43.33 -26.03
CA LYS A 752 -7.20 -43.56 -26.40
C LYS A 752 -7.82 -44.83 -25.81
N PHE A 753 -7.54 -45.09 -24.53
CA PHE A 753 -8.06 -46.25 -23.80
C PHE A 753 -9.59 -46.23 -23.70
N SER A 754 -10.24 -47.35 -24.06
CA SER A 754 -11.67 -47.55 -23.81
C SER A 754 -11.96 -48.00 -22.37
N GLN A 755 -10.99 -48.64 -21.73
CA GLN A 755 -10.91 -48.94 -20.31
C GLN A 755 -9.42 -48.84 -19.91
N SER A 756 -9.12 -48.30 -18.72
CA SER A 756 -7.74 -48.20 -18.24
C SER A 756 -7.09 -49.59 -18.14
N PRO A 757 -5.81 -49.74 -18.54
CA PRO A 757 -5.05 -50.98 -18.33
C PRO A 757 -5.08 -51.46 -16.88
N SER A 758 -5.15 -52.77 -16.72
CA SER A 758 -5.36 -53.51 -15.47
C SER A 758 -4.07 -54.04 -14.84
N ALA A 759 -2.93 -53.92 -15.52
CA ALA A 759 -1.60 -54.19 -14.97
C ALA A 759 -1.30 -53.31 -13.73
N ALA A 760 -0.79 -53.91 -12.66
CA ALA A 760 -0.54 -53.20 -11.39
C ALA A 760 0.54 -52.11 -11.53
N CYS A 761 1.49 -52.24 -12.46
CA CYS A 761 2.50 -51.20 -12.71
C CYS A 761 1.95 -49.95 -13.42
N TYR A 762 0.79 -50.02 -14.08
CA TYR A 762 0.30 -48.99 -15.01
C TYR A 762 0.15 -47.61 -14.36
N GLU A 763 -0.54 -47.51 -13.21
CA GLU A 763 -0.75 -46.21 -12.53
C GLU A 763 0.58 -45.51 -12.16
N ASN A 764 1.56 -46.30 -11.72
CA ASN A 764 2.86 -45.79 -11.28
C ASN A 764 3.72 -45.32 -12.47
N ASP A 765 3.71 -46.06 -13.58
CA ASP A 765 4.44 -45.68 -14.77
C ASP A 765 3.76 -44.52 -15.53
N MET A 766 2.42 -44.44 -15.49
CA MET A 766 1.68 -43.28 -16.00
C MET A 766 1.97 -42.02 -15.16
N ARG A 767 2.10 -42.13 -13.83
CA ARG A 767 2.50 -41.00 -12.97
C ARG A 767 3.90 -40.46 -13.34
N LYS A 768 4.88 -41.35 -13.54
CA LYS A 768 6.24 -40.96 -14.01
C LYS A 768 6.19 -40.28 -15.39
N LEU A 769 5.30 -40.74 -16.27
CA LEU A 769 5.10 -40.15 -17.59
C LEU A 769 4.49 -38.74 -17.50
N ILE A 770 3.54 -38.50 -16.58
CA ILE A 770 3.02 -37.16 -16.27
C ILE A 770 4.12 -36.25 -15.69
N GLU A 771 4.93 -36.74 -14.74
CA GLU A 771 6.08 -36.01 -14.20
C GLU A 771 7.10 -35.64 -15.29
N ARG A 772 7.33 -36.54 -16.25
CA ARG A 772 8.17 -36.30 -17.44
C ARG A 772 7.57 -35.23 -18.37
N GLN A 773 6.25 -35.14 -18.51
CA GLN A 773 5.61 -34.06 -19.26
C GLN A 773 5.86 -32.68 -18.64
N GLU A 774 5.78 -32.54 -17.31
CA GLU A 774 6.08 -31.26 -16.65
C GLU A 774 7.56 -30.87 -16.76
N GLN A 775 8.48 -31.84 -16.63
CA GLN A 775 9.92 -31.63 -16.92
C GLN A 775 10.15 -31.10 -18.34
N LEU A 776 9.40 -31.61 -19.32
CA LEU A 776 9.49 -31.20 -20.71
C LEU A 776 8.84 -29.83 -21.00
N LYS A 777 7.73 -29.49 -20.32
CA LYS A 777 7.12 -28.15 -20.39
C LYS A 777 8.07 -27.07 -19.89
N GLU A 778 8.75 -27.31 -18.76
CA GLU A 778 9.69 -26.35 -18.18
C GLU A 778 11.00 -26.24 -18.99
N LEU A 779 11.48 -27.35 -19.56
CA LEU A 779 12.57 -27.30 -20.53
C LEU A 779 12.19 -26.49 -21.78
N LYS A 780 10.98 -26.68 -22.33
CA LYS A 780 10.53 -25.92 -23.51
C LYS A 780 10.46 -24.41 -23.26
N ARG A 781 10.09 -23.97 -22.04
CA ARG A 781 10.11 -22.55 -21.65
C ARG A 781 11.52 -21.97 -21.64
N SER A 782 12.50 -22.70 -21.10
CA SER A 782 13.85 -22.20 -20.82
C SER A 782 14.87 -22.44 -21.94
N ALA A 783 14.63 -23.39 -22.85
CA ALA A 783 15.61 -23.81 -23.85
C ALA A 783 16.11 -22.69 -24.79
N ALA A 784 15.26 -21.73 -25.16
CA ALA A 784 15.65 -20.61 -26.02
C ALA A 784 16.67 -19.68 -25.34
N GLU A 785 16.37 -19.25 -24.11
CA GLU A 785 17.25 -18.41 -23.29
C GLU A 785 18.61 -19.09 -23.06
N LYS A 786 18.59 -20.38 -22.68
CA LYS A 786 19.79 -21.18 -22.46
C LYS A 786 20.64 -21.30 -23.74
N ALA A 787 20.02 -21.58 -24.88
CA ALA A 787 20.71 -21.69 -26.16
C ALA A 787 21.32 -20.35 -26.61
N PHE A 788 20.62 -19.24 -26.45
CA PHE A 788 21.15 -17.91 -26.77
C PHE A 788 22.31 -17.53 -25.84
N ALA A 789 22.17 -17.73 -24.53
CA ALA A 789 23.21 -17.42 -23.55
C ALA A 789 24.52 -18.22 -23.80
N GLN A 790 24.40 -19.52 -24.08
CA GLN A 790 25.55 -20.39 -24.37
C GLN A 790 26.18 -20.08 -25.73
N THR A 791 25.37 -19.72 -26.74
CA THR A 791 25.88 -19.22 -28.02
C THR A 791 26.65 -17.91 -27.85
N CYS A 792 26.22 -17.00 -26.98
CA CYS A 792 27.00 -15.81 -26.62
C CYS A 792 28.31 -16.15 -25.91
N ALA A 793 28.34 -17.15 -25.02
CA ALA A 793 29.57 -17.58 -24.37
C ALA A 793 30.59 -18.13 -25.38
N TYR A 794 30.15 -18.97 -26.31
CA TYR A 794 30.95 -19.44 -27.45
C TYR A 794 31.51 -18.28 -28.30
N LEU A 795 30.67 -17.30 -28.68
CA LEU A 795 31.11 -16.15 -29.47
C LEU A 795 32.13 -15.27 -28.73
N ARG A 796 31.98 -15.11 -27.41
CA ARG A 796 32.97 -14.42 -26.56
C ARG A 796 34.30 -15.15 -26.53
N GLN A 797 34.32 -16.47 -26.32
CA GLN A 797 35.55 -17.27 -26.33
C GLN A 797 36.25 -17.22 -27.70
N LYS A 798 35.50 -17.21 -28.80
CA LYS A 798 36.08 -17.10 -30.16
C LYS A 798 36.76 -15.75 -30.46
N LYS A 799 36.71 -14.79 -29.53
CA LYS A 799 37.36 -13.47 -29.59
C LYS A 799 38.69 -13.41 -28.82
N SER A 800 38.98 -14.41 -27.97
CA SER A 800 40.20 -14.52 -27.14
C SER A 800 41.16 -15.58 -27.68
#